data_AF-A0A9X0D015-F1
#
_entry.id   AF-A0A9X0D015-F1
#
_cell.length_a   1.000
_cell.length_b   1.000
_cell.length_c   1.000
_cell.angle_alpha   90.00
_cell.angle_beta   90.00
_cell.angle_gamma   90.00
#
_symmetry.space_group_name_H-M   'P 1'
#
loop_
_entity.id
_entity.type
_entity.pdbx_description
1 polymer ?
#
loop_
_entity_poly.entity_id
_entity_poly.type
_entity_poly.pdbx_seq_one_letter_code
_entity_poly.pdbx_strand_id
1 'polypeptide(L)'
;MASCSPSFCSKCGFSLENNFKFCPKCGIKVRFTSAASTADCESTPPAKFSLQNFQSFKSQKESERSSFFVRKQAGKKKRKVEDEIVTINVGVMTDKETIKRGETLPLKVSSTAPPEAIRHAALKKHCSFNQRFNSETEYKLSFKDGSEVKHIPGIDPEEPFTLRRFKEESGFGYARITLYLLPQGDVFEELREYLDEKDDQLFGFASSGDDEDLIKPTFDPKPSSSSGDVGSERAKSISVSTANSPAVPSTSIASGAGAGAGDHLTRLVVNCPTCWGRFPIDVIKEHADMCAQSVEELPDPHPTNSSSSSSTGAIQEQGELKEEISNLAGNIKEEEIRVTVRRNHLWWDFTRARNDYYSPLNAIKITFSGEPAIDDGGPKREFFTEMLEFCNSRLFPDGFPTQSVLAVARDDFVTAGEVMAMSIAQGGPCPNFLAPEIYSVLSRSFVIEDLKDESLKETCLKLTSASEDQLSNILMEDRVLDTLQHIGYNGVPTRENKESIKRVVEAICMYDQSPPGSMSSIVKLEEGLKTYGLLKSIREHPLMWKPVFVPGGAPSLTATAFLNELLVTFNLSDVKKQQEIDAYYHFTNYIQSLDTDGLQTTLKWAVGASTIPPLGLPKKIYIQFLHGCAPGCRCRPTTSTCSLTITIPTHLDNEDDMKSIMASAVADSQGFQLV
;
A
#
# COMPACT_ATOMS: atom_id res chain seq x y z
N MET A 1 23.83 63.19 -19.57
CA MET A 1 22.54 62.52 -19.30
C MET A 1 21.77 62.43 -20.61
N ALA A 2 21.32 61.24 -20.99
CA ALA A 2 20.34 61.05 -22.06
C ALA A 2 19.29 60.06 -21.52
N SER A 3 18.17 60.60 -21.06
CA SER A 3 17.10 59.82 -20.44
C SER A 3 16.36 59.02 -21.51
N CYS A 4 16.62 57.72 -21.59
CA CYS A 4 15.88 56.82 -22.48
C CYS A 4 14.48 56.60 -21.88
N SER A 5 13.47 57.27 -22.46
CA SER A 5 12.07 57.11 -22.05
C SER A 5 11.60 55.67 -22.28
N PRO A 6 10.91 55.02 -21.32
CA PRO A 6 10.46 53.64 -21.48
C PRO A 6 9.43 53.54 -22.61
N SER A 7 9.70 52.66 -23.57
CA SER A 7 8.76 52.31 -24.63
C SER A 7 7.70 51.33 -24.12
N PHE A 8 6.44 51.49 -24.53
CA PHE A 8 5.35 50.58 -24.15
C PHE A 8 4.75 49.87 -25.36
N CYS A 9 4.25 48.65 -25.17
CA CYS A 9 3.58 47.90 -26.22
C CYS A 9 2.22 48.53 -26.57
N SER A 10 2.07 48.96 -27.82
CA SER A 10 0.89 49.67 -28.32
C SER A 10 -0.43 48.89 -28.30
N LYS A 11 -0.43 47.58 -28.03
CA LYS A 11 -1.67 46.79 -27.87
C LYS A 11 -2.02 46.45 -26.41
N CYS A 12 -1.04 46.25 -25.54
CA CYS A 12 -1.28 45.73 -24.18
C CYS A 12 -0.62 46.52 -23.04
N GLY A 13 -0.01 47.68 -23.33
CA GLY A 13 0.58 48.57 -22.34
C GLY A 13 1.80 48.02 -21.59
N PHE A 14 2.31 46.84 -21.98
CA PHE A 14 3.48 46.24 -21.34
C PHE A 14 4.74 47.09 -21.56
N SER A 15 5.51 47.34 -20.49
CA SER A 15 6.79 48.07 -20.59
C SER A 15 7.80 47.25 -21.39
N LEU A 16 8.39 47.86 -22.40
CA LEU A 16 9.39 47.24 -23.28
C LEU A 16 10.74 47.87 -23.00
N GLU A 17 11.61 47.09 -22.39
CA GLU A 17 13.05 47.37 -22.36
C GLU A 17 13.62 47.25 -23.79
N ASN A 18 14.71 47.96 -24.06
CA ASN A 18 15.24 48.08 -25.43
C ASN A 18 15.64 46.70 -26.01
N ASN A 19 15.38 46.53 -27.33
CA ASN A 19 15.72 45.37 -28.18
C ASN A 19 14.69 44.22 -28.32
N PHE A 20 13.50 44.27 -27.71
CA PHE A 20 12.45 43.27 -28.01
C PHE A 20 11.83 43.45 -29.40
N LYS A 21 12.08 42.50 -30.33
CA LYS A 21 11.44 42.49 -31.67
C LYS A 21 9.94 42.19 -31.64
N PHE A 22 9.47 41.49 -30.60
CA PHE A 22 8.06 41.15 -30.36
C PHE A 22 7.75 41.34 -28.87
N CYS A 23 6.55 41.79 -28.53
CA CYS A 23 6.11 41.99 -27.16
C CYS A 23 6.01 40.64 -26.42
N PRO A 24 6.73 40.42 -25.30
CA PRO A 24 6.68 39.15 -24.57
C PRO A 24 5.28 38.75 -24.11
N LYS A 25 4.43 39.74 -23.77
CA LYS A 25 3.07 39.51 -23.24
C LYS A 25 2.00 39.21 -24.30
N CYS A 26 2.22 39.55 -25.58
CA CYS A 26 1.17 39.39 -26.61
C CYS A 26 1.65 38.99 -28.01
N GLY A 27 2.93 38.67 -28.19
CA GLY A 27 3.50 38.14 -29.44
C GLY A 27 3.55 39.11 -30.62
N ILE A 28 3.08 40.35 -30.48
CA ILE A 28 3.02 41.31 -31.59
C ILE A 28 4.35 42.03 -31.79
N LYS A 29 4.71 42.20 -33.07
CA LYS A 29 5.96 42.83 -33.49
C LYS A 29 6.03 44.29 -33.03
N VAL A 30 7.06 44.63 -32.28
CA VAL A 30 7.31 46.00 -31.82
C VAL A 30 7.88 46.80 -32.99
N ARG A 31 7.32 47.99 -33.25
CA ARG A 31 7.85 48.95 -34.23
C ARG A 31 8.51 50.11 -33.50
N PHE A 32 9.83 50.05 -33.36
CA PHE A 32 10.62 51.21 -32.94
C PHE A 32 10.71 52.19 -34.12
N THR A 33 10.47 53.47 -33.85
CA THR A 33 10.62 54.55 -34.84
C THR A 33 11.85 55.38 -34.48
N SER A 34 12.95 55.16 -35.20
CA SER A 34 14.14 55.99 -35.14
C SER A 34 14.66 56.25 -36.55
N ALA A 35 15.17 57.46 -36.77
CA ALA A 35 15.61 57.97 -38.07
C ALA A 35 17.12 58.28 -38.08
N ALA A 36 17.72 58.22 -39.28
CA ALA A 36 19.11 58.58 -39.61
C ALA A 36 20.25 57.70 -39.00
N SER A 37 21.40 57.44 -39.64
CA SER A 37 21.81 57.51 -41.06
C SER A 37 23.10 56.69 -41.31
N THR A 38 23.17 55.97 -42.44
CA THR A 38 24.35 55.57 -43.28
C THR A 38 25.80 55.47 -42.75
N ALA A 39 26.45 54.31 -42.98
CA ALA A 39 27.74 54.15 -43.71
C ALA A 39 28.06 52.65 -44.00
N ASP A 40 28.75 52.35 -45.10
CA ASP A 40 28.89 51.00 -45.71
C ASP A 40 30.14 50.18 -45.31
N CYS A 41 30.08 48.84 -45.47
CA CYS A 41 31.04 48.10 -46.32
C CYS A 41 30.60 46.63 -46.65
N GLU A 42 30.78 46.26 -47.93
CA GLU A 42 30.88 44.94 -48.60
C GLU A 42 30.41 43.62 -47.93
N SER A 43 29.37 42.98 -48.48
CA SER A 43 29.50 41.84 -49.42
C SER A 43 28.16 41.11 -49.71
N THR A 44 28.12 40.35 -50.82
CA THR A 44 26.94 39.89 -51.59
C THR A 44 25.89 39.02 -50.85
N PRO A 45 24.57 39.31 -50.98
CA PRO A 45 23.48 38.39 -50.62
C PRO A 45 22.79 37.72 -51.85
N PRO A 46 22.14 36.54 -51.67
CA PRO A 46 21.54 35.74 -52.75
C PRO A 46 20.11 36.15 -53.16
N ALA A 47 19.55 35.41 -54.13
CA ALA A 47 18.37 35.75 -54.92
C ALA A 47 17.06 36.05 -54.15
N LYS A 48 16.26 36.98 -54.70
CA LYS A 48 14.93 37.36 -54.22
C LYS A 48 13.92 36.21 -54.43
N PHE A 49 13.32 35.72 -53.35
CA PHE A 49 12.15 34.84 -53.42
C PHE A 49 10.86 35.68 -53.49
N SER A 50 10.11 35.55 -54.60
CA SER A 50 8.81 36.19 -54.79
C SER A 50 7.70 35.16 -54.64
N LEU A 51 6.84 35.32 -53.63
CA LEU A 51 5.64 34.49 -53.48
C LEU A 51 4.59 34.89 -54.53
N GLN A 52 3.96 33.90 -55.16
CA GLN A 52 2.82 34.12 -56.05
C GLN A 52 1.54 34.41 -55.23
N ASN A 53 0.56 35.06 -55.88
CA ASN A 53 -0.71 35.43 -55.27
C ASN A 53 -1.47 34.21 -54.71
N PHE A 54 -2.14 34.39 -53.57
CA PHE A 54 -2.92 33.38 -52.83
C PHE A 54 -3.88 32.56 -53.72
N GLN A 55 -4.42 33.14 -54.79
CA GLN A 55 -5.24 32.41 -55.76
C GLN A 55 -4.48 31.30 -56.50
N SER A 56 -3.23 31.51 -56.95
CA SER A 56 -2.49 30.44 -57.63
C SER A 56 -2.11 29.31 -56.67
N PHE A 57 -1.76 29.65 -55.43
CA PHE A 57 -1.52 28.66 -54.37
C PHE A 57 -2.79 27.85 -54.05
N LYS A 58 -3.96 28.50 -53.99
CA LYS A 58 -5.24 27.80 -53.78
C LYS A 58 -5.54 26.84 -54.94
N SER A 59 -5.48 27.30 -56.19
CA SER A 59 -5.72 26.46 -57.37
C SER A 59 -4.71 25.30 -57.47
N GLN A 60 -3.45 25.52 -57.10
CA GLN A 60 -2.44 24.47 -57.04
C GLN A 60 -2.80 23.40 -55.98
N LYS A 61 -3.15 23.81 -54.74
CA LYS A 61 -3.59 22.89 -53.68
C LYS A 61 -4.91 22.19 -53.98
N GLU A 62 -5.80 22.80 -54.75
CA GLU A 62 -7.07 22.20 -55.19
C GLU A 62 -6.81 21.15 -56.28
N SER A 63 -5.87 21.41 -57.21
CA SER A 63 -5.41 20.40 -58.17
C SER A 63 -4.72 19.20 -57.50
N GLU A 64 -3.83 19.43 -56.53
CA GLU A 64 -3.21 18.38 -55.72
C GLU A 64 -4.26 17.51 -55.00
N ARG A 65 -5.27 18.12 -54.37
CA ARG A 65 -6.35 17.39 -53.69
C ARG A 65 -7.20 16.55 -54.66
N SER A 66 -7.44 17.05 -55.87
CA SER A 66 -8.14 16.27 -56.91
C SER A 66 -7.33 15.05 -57.40
N SER A 67 -6.00 15.07 -57.30
CA SER A 67 -5.14 13.98 -57.77
C SER A 67 -5.14 12.73 -56.88
N PHE A 68 -5.65 12.81 -55.64
CA PHE A 68 -5.77 11.66 -54.73
C PHE A 68 -7.06 10.84 -54.91
N PHE A 69 -8.05 11.33 -55.70
CA PHE A 69 -9.28 10.60 -55.98
C PHE A 69 -9.32 10.04 -57.40
N VAL A 70 -8.47 9.04 -57.67
CA VAL A 70 -8.55 8.23 -58.90
C VAL A 70 -9.12 6.85 -58.60
N ARG A 71 -10.33 6.59 -59.11
CA ARG A 71 -10.97 5.27 -59.10
C ARG A 71 -10.08 4.25 -59.83
N LYS A 72 -9.86 3.06 -59.25
CA LYS A 72 -9.17 1.94 -59.92
C LYS A 72 -9.76 1.70 -61.32
N GLN A 73 -8.93 1.82 -62.36
CA GLN A 73 -9.16 1.19 -63.65
C GLN A 73 -8.10 0.11 -63.89
N ALA A 74 -8.52 -1.00 -64.49
CA ALA A 74 -7.69 -2.17 -64.69
C ALA A 74 -6.76 -2.01 -65.89
N GLY A 75 -5.49 -2.44 -65.76
CA GLY A 75 -4.67 -2.78 -66.94
C GLY A 75 -3.17 -2.46 -66.88
N LYS A 76 -2.38 -3.54 -66.74
CA LYS A 76 -1.06 -3.78 -67.35
C LYS A 76 0.22 -3.10 -66.79
N LYS A 77 1.24 -3.99 -66.70
CA LYS A 77 2.71 -3.79 -66.64
C LYS A 77 3.33 -3.31 -65.32
N LYS A 78 3.89 -4.28 -64.57
CA LYS A 78 4.92 -4.06 -63.52
C LYS A 78 6.07 -3.23 -64.10
N ARG A 79 6.35 -2.05 -63.53
CA ARG A 79 7.62 -1.33 -63.75
C ARG A 79 8.71 -2.06 -62.96
N LYS A 80 9.91 -2.17 -63.54
CA LYS A 80 11.08 -2.75 -62.86
C LYS A 80 11.48 -1.81 -61.71
N VAL A 81 11.67 -2.35 -60.52
CA VAL A 81 12.06 -1.59 -59.33
C VAL A 81 13.55 -1.30 -59.40
N GLU A 82 13.93 -0.03 -59.51
CA GLU A 82 15.29 0.42 -59.22
C GLU A 82 15.45 0.57 -57.71
N ASP A 83 16.54 0.02 -57.17
CA ASP A 83 16.86 0.08 -55.75
C ASP A 83 17.88 1.18 -55.49
N GLU A 84 17.42 2.27 -54.88
CA GLU A 84 18.21 3.48 -54.62
C GLU A 84 18.83 3.43 -53.22
N ILE A 85 20.00 4.06 -53.03
CA ILE A 85 20.59 4.22 -51.69
C ILE A 85 19.94 5.42 -51.00
N VAL A 86 19.23 5.15 -49.90
CA VAL A 86 18.49 6.14 -49.10
C VAL A 86 19.15 6.35 -47.75
N THR A 87 18.79 7.43 -47.04
CA THR A 87 19.26 7.70 -45.67
C THR A 87 18.10 7.66 -44.69
N ILE A 88 18.27 6.89 -43.62
CA ILE A 88 17.36 6.78 -42.46
C ILE A 88 18.14 7.12 -41.18
N ASN A 89 17.48 7.15 -40.02
CA ASN A 89 18.16 7.31 -38.73
C ASN A 89 18.11 6.00 -37.94
N VAL A 90 19.20 5.66 -37.24
CA VAL A 90 19.21 4.53 -36.29
C VAL A 90 19.78 4.98 -34.94
N GLY A 91 18.97 4.90 -33.89
CA GLY A 91 19.34 5.18 -32.51
C GLY A 91 19.82 3.95 -31.74
N VAL A 92 20.18 4.15 -30.47
CA VAL A 92 20.47 3.07 -29.51
C VAL A 92 19.50 3.19 -28.33
N MET A 93 18.98 2.06 -27.86
CA MET A 93 18.15 1.95 -26.67
C MET A 93 18.95 1.29 -25.53
N THR A 94 18.55 1.55 -24.29
CA THR A 94 19.09 0.88 -23.10
C THR A 94 18.25 -0.35 -22.76
N ASP A 95 16.93 -0.18 -22.84
CA ASP A 95 15.85 -1.12 -22.53
C ASP A 95 14.67 -0.83 -23.48
N LYS A 96 13.54 -1.54 -23.36
CA LYS A 96 12.37 -1.39 -24.26
C LYS A 96 11.75 0.02 -24.26
N GLU A 97 11.97 0.83 -23.22
CA GLU A 97 11.33 2.15 -23.05
C GLU A 97 12.31 3.33 -23.24
N THR A 98 13.60 3.11 -22.96
CA THR A 98 14.60 4.17 -22.81
C THR A 98 15.52 4.30 -24.02
N ILE A 99 15.32 5.37 -24.79
CA ILE A 99 16.20 5.75 -25.92
C ILE A 99 17.38 6.60 -25.43
N LYS A 100 18.61 6.22 -25.79
CA LYS A 100 19.83 6.98 -25.46
C LYS A 100 19.90 8.29 -26.24
N ARG A 101 19.70 9.41 -25.54
CA ARG A 101 19.73 10.75 -26.14
C ARG A 101 21.11 11.08 -26.70
N GLY A 102 21.14 11.49 -27.97
CA GLY A 102 22.39 11.85 -28.67
C GLY A 102 23.04 10.69 -29.44
N GLU A 103 22.62 9.44 -29.23
CA GLU A 103 23.18 8.26 -29.91
C GLU A 103 22.37 7.84 -31.15
N THR A 104 21.89 8.82 -31.94
CA THR A 104 21.16 8.56 -33.19
C THR A 104 22.00 8.97 -34.39
N LEU A 105 22.34 8.00 -35.25
CA LEU A 105 23.18 8.21 -36.42
C LEU A 105 22.41 8.05 -37.74
N PRO A 106 22.65 8.92 -38.75
CA PRO A 106 22.06 8.76 -40.07
C PRO A 106 22.75 7.60 -40.81
N LEU A 107 21.99 6.60 -41.24
CA LEU A 107 22.47 5.38 -41.90
C LEU A 107 22.09 5.38 -43.38
N LYS A 108 23.06 5.09 -44.26
CA LYS A 108 22.83 4.92 -45.70
C LYS A 108 22.64 3.42 -46.01
N VAL A 109 21.48 3.07 -46.56
CA VAL A 109 21.07 1.68 -46.89
C VAL A 109 20.29 1.66 -48.20
N SER A 110 20.16 0.47 -48.80
CA SER A 110 19.29 0.26 -49.95
C SER A 110 17.83 0.54 -49.59
N SER A 111 17.06 1.08 -50.54
CA SER A 111 15.64 1.38 -50.37
C SER A 111 14.81 0.13 -50.08
N THR A 112 15.24 -1.05 -50.55
CA THR A 112 14.59 -2.34 -50.28
C THR A 112 15.30 -3.17 -49.21
N ALA A 113 16.17 -2.56 -48.39
CA ALA A 113 16.91 -3.29 -47.36
C ALA A 113 15.98 -4.01 -46.36
N PRO A 114 16.22 -5.32 -46.08
CA PRO A 114 15.56 -6.06 -45.01
C PRO A 114 16.15 -5.70 -43.63
N PRO A 115 15.48 -6.08 -42.52
CA PRO A 115 15.89 -5.73 -41.16
C PRO A 115 17.34 -6.08 -40.84
N GLU A 116 17.77 -7.31 -41.15
CA GLU A 116 19.15 -7.77 -40.88
C GLU A 116 20.23 -6.94 -41.59
N ALA A 117 19.97 -6.50 -42.82
CA ALA A 117 20.90 -5.65 -43.55
C ALA A 117 21.01 -4.25 -42.92
N ILE A 118 19.90 -3.73 -42.40
CA ILE A 118 19.86 -2.45 -41.66
C ILE A 118 20.57 -2.61 -40.31
N ARG A 119 20.28 -3.68 -39.57
CA ARG A 119 20.89 -4.02 -38.26
C ARG A 119 22.41 -4.12 -38.36
N HIS A 120 22.91 -4.92 -39.31
CA HIS A 120 24.35 -5.11 -39.51
C HIS A 120 25.06 -3.81 -39.94
N ALA A 121 24.45 -3.02 -40.83
CA ALA A 121 24.98 -1.73 -41.24
C ALA A 121 24.96 -0.68 -40.11
N ALA A 122 23.91 -0.69 -39.28
CA ALA A 122 23.78 0.16 -38.10
C ALA A 122 24.84 -0.17 -37.05
N LEU A 123 25.00 -1.45 -36.70
CA LEU A 123 26.01 -1.92 -35.75
C LEU A 123 27.42 -1.50 -36.18
N LYS A 124 27.80 -1.81 -37.42
CA LYS A 124 29.10 -1.40 -37.97
C LYS A 124 29.32 0.12 -37.90
N LYS A 125 28.27 0.91 -38.11
CA LYS A 125 28.35 2.37 -38.04
C LYS A 125 28.45 2.88 -36.59
N HIS A 126 27.69 2.31 -35.65
CA HIS A 126 27.75 2.70 -34.24
C HIS A 126 29.07 2.31 -33.60
N CYS A 127 29.57 1.08 -33.81
CA CYS A 127 30.90 0.66 -33.34
C CYS A 127 32.04 1.54 -33.86
N SER A 128 31.92 2.11 -35.08
CA SER A 128 32.98 2.94 -35.67
C SER A 128 32.89 4.43 -35.31
N PHE A 129 31.77 4.90 -34.77
CA PHE A 129 31.52 6.33 -34.52
C PHE A 129 31.28 6.67 -33.05
N ASN A 130 30.74 5.74 -32.25
CA ASN A 130 30.53 5.91 -30.82
C ASN A 130 31.53 5.05 -30.03
N GLN A 131 32.53 5.70 -29.44
CA GLN A 131 33.57 5.06 -28.61
C GLN A 131 33.02 4.38 -27.34
N ARG A 132 31.77 4.67 -26.95
CA ARG A 132 31.08 4.07 -25.79
C ARG A 132 30.04 3.01 -26.20
N PHE A 133 29.95 2.69 -27.48
CA PHE A 133 29.06 1.62 -27.96
C PHE A 133 29.65 0.26 -27.57
N ASN A 134 28.85 -0.57 -26.90
CA ASN A 134 29.31 -1.90 -26.51
C ASN A 134 29.26 -2.83 -27.73
N SER A 135 30.42 -3.17 -28.30
CA SER A 135 30.51 -4.09 -29.44
C SER A 135 30.40 -5.58 -29.06
N GLU A 136 30.40 -5.90 -27.76
CA GLU A 136 30.35 -7.28 -27.25
C GLU A 136 28.90 -7.75 -26.96
N THR A 137 27.95 -6.82 -26.85
CA THR A 137 26.52 -7.12 -26.67
C THR A 137 25.85 -7.44 -28.01
N GLU A 138 24.95 -8.43 -28.05
CA GLU A 138 24.09 -8.66 -29.21
C GLU A 138 22.91 -7.67 -29.21
N TYR A 139 22.55 -7.13 -30.37
CA TYR A 139 21.45 -6.19 -30.52
C TYR A 139 20.45 -6.66 -31.58
N LYS A 140 19.16 -6.51 -31.27
CA LYS A 140 18.06 -6.60 -32.25
C LYS A 140 17.68 -5.21 -32.79
N LEU A 141 17.06 -5.17 -33.96
CA LEU A 141 16.54 -3.94 -34.56
C LEU A 141 15.08 -3.76 -34.13
N SER A 142 14.77 -2.64 -33.49
CA SER A 142 13.43 -2.34 -32.96
C SER A 142 12.82 -1.05 -33.51
N PHE A 143 11.49 -0.98 -33.43
CA PHE A 143 10.71 0.25 -33.53
C PHE A 143 10.81 1.05 -32.21
N LYS A 144 10.16 2.22 -32.17
CA LYS A 144 10.24 3.15 -31.02
C LYS A 144 9.58 2.60 -29.74
N ASP A 145 8.69 1.64 -29.89
CA ASP A 145 7.95 0.95 -28.81
C ASP A 145 8.66 -0.33 -28.33
N GLY A 146 9.92 -0.55 -28.72
CA GLY A 146 10.70 -1.74 -28.37
C GLY A 146 10.35 -2.99 -29.18
N SER A 147 9.27 -2.98 -29.98
CA SER A 147 8.88 -4.11 -30.81
C SER A 147 9.89 -4.38 -31.93
N GLU A 148 10.12 -5.65 -32.27
CA GLU A 148 11.17 -6.05 -33.21
C GLU A 148 10.74 -5.82 -34.67
N VAL A 149 11.66 -5.29 -35.48
CA VAL A 149 11.42 -4.97 -36.90
C VAL A 149 11.41 -6.25 -37.74
N LYS A 150 10.30 -7.00 -37.70
CA LYS A 150 10.07 -8.21 -38.52
C LYS A 150 9.01 -7.99 -39.61
N HIS A 151 7.87 -7.41 -39.24
CA HIS A 151 6.74 -7.12 -40.12
C HIS A 151 6.46 -5.61 -40.19
N ILE A 152 5.59 -5.19 -41.10
CA ILE A 152 5.12 -3.81 -41.19
C ILE A 152 3.97 -3.60 -40.19
N PRO A 153 4.09 -2.69 -39.20
CA PRO A 153 3.06 -2.50 -38.19
C PRO A 153 1.72 -2.03 -38.79
N GLY A 154 0.62 -2.62 -38.32
CA GLY A 154 -0.74 -2.17 -38.65
C GLY A 154 -1.33 -2.71 -39.96
N ILE A 155 -0.75 -3.77 -40.55
CA ILE A 155 -1.25 -4.41 -41.78
C ILE A 155 -1.71 -5.84 -41.49
N ASP A 156 -2.92 -6.16 -41.95
CA ASP A 156 -3.52 -7.50 -41.92
C ASP A 156 -3.88 -7.92 -43.37
N PRO A 157 -3.38 -9.06 -43.89
CA PRO A 157 -2.44 -9.99 -43.25
C PRO A 157 -1.01 -9.44 -43.15
N GLU A 158 -0.23 -9.97 -42.21
CA GLU A 158 1.13 -9.51 -41.92
C GLU A 158 2.05 -9.50 -43.15
N GLU A 159 2.68 -8.35 -43.44
CA GLU A 159 3.65 -8.19 -44.52
C GLU A 159 5.09 -8.10 -43.97
N PRO A 160 6.06 -8.87 -44.49
CA PRO A 160 7.47 -8.81 -44.08
C PRO A 160 8.10 -7.44 -44.32
N PHE A 161 8.88 -6.97 -43.35
CA PHE A 161 9.46 -5.65 -43.40
C PHE A 161 10.45 -5.51 -44.56
N THR A 162 10.22 -4.51 -45.40
CA THR A 162 11.26 -3.89 -46.23
C THR A 162 11.17 -2.37 -46.05
N LEU A 163 12.32 -1.69 -46.08
CA LEU A 163 12.36 -0.26 -45.83
C LEU A 163 11.46 0.56 -46.78
N ARG A 164 11.32 0.11 -48.04
CA ARG A 164 10.41 0.71 -49.03
C ARG A 164 8.95 0.56 -48.66
N ARG A 165 8.50 -0.66 -48.32
CA ARG A 165 7.10 -0.90 -47.98
C ARG A 165 6.72 -0.18 -46.68
N PHE A 166 7.58 -0.24 -45.65
CA PHE A 166 7.37 0.55 -44.43
C PHE A 166 7.29 2.07 -44.71
N LYS A 167 8.08 2.60 -45.65
CA LYS A 167 8.01 3.99 -46.10
C LYS A 167 6.72 4.33 -46.87
N GLU A 168 6.22 3.40 -47.68
CA GLU A 168 4.96 3.57 -48.42
C GLU A 168 3.76 3.60 -47.47
N GLU A 169 3.74 2.72 -46.47
CA GLU A 169 2.60 2.53 -45.56
C GLU A 169 2.60 3.55 -44.40
N SER A 170 3.77 3.91 -43.85
CA SER A 170 3.88 4.96 -42.82
C SER A 170 3.74 6.39 -43.39
N GLY A 171 3.85 6.56 -44.71
CA GLY A 171 3.83 7.87 -45.38
C GLY A 171 5.04 8.78 -45.05
N PHE A 172 6.01 8.32 -44.27
CA PHE A 172 7.18 9.11 -43.89
C PHE A 172 8.25 9.10 -44.99
N GLY A 173 8.82 10.25 -45.33
CA GLY A 173 10.05 10.28 -46.15
C GLY A 173 11.20 9.58 -45.42
N TYR A 174 12.10 8.90 -46.14
CA TYR A 174 13.15 8.05 -45.56
C TYR A 174 13.96 8.73 -44.43
N ALA A 175 14.31 10.02 -44.58
CA ALA A 175 15.05 10.78 -43.57
C ALA A 175 14.30 11.01 -42.24
N ARG A 176 12.99 10.69 -42.17
CA ARG A 176 12.17 10.71 -40.95
C ARG A 176 12.00 9.32 -40.32
N ILE A 177 12.34 8.25 -41.03
CA ILE A 177 12.30 6.88 -40.49
C ILE A 177 13.43 6.76 -39.47
N THR A 178 13.07 6.41 -38.24
CA THR A 178 14.00 6.22 -37.13
C THR A 178 13.72 4.87 -36.49
N LEU A 179 14.71 3.97 -36.55
CA LEU A 179 14.72 2.66 -35.91
C LEU A 179 15.77 2.66 -34.79
N TYR A 180 15.84 1.59 -33.99
CA TYR A 180 16.74 1.53 -32.83
C TYR A 180 17.47 0.18 -32.74
N LEU A 181 18.68 0.22 -32.20
CA LEU A 181 19.40 -0.97 -31.73
C LEU A 181 19.06 -1.16 -30.24
N LEU A 182 18.39 -2.27 -29.93
CA LEU A 182 18.01 -2.66 -28.58
C LEU A 182 18.88 -3.86 -28.16
N PRO A 183 19.65 -3.77 -27.06
CA PRO A 183 20.47 -4.89 -26.61
C PRO A 183 19.58 -6.07 -26.21
N GLN A 184 20.07 -7.28 -26.48
CA GLN A 184 19.51 -8.52 -25.91
C GLN A 184 20.32 -8.86 -24.66
N GLY A 185 19.63 -9.01 -23.54
CA GLY A 185 20.22 -9.43 -22.28
C GLY A 185 20.55 -10.91 -22.27
N ASP A 186 21.31 -11.33 -21.26
CA ASP A 186 21.46 -12.75 -20.94
C ASP A 186 20.09 -13.33 -20.56
N VAL A 187 19.87 -14.63 -20.80
CA VAL A 187 18.54 -15.30 -20.69
C VAL A 187 17.89 -15.12 -19.30
N PHE A 188 18.70 -14.84 -18.27
CA PHE A 188 18.25 -14.52 -16.91
C PHE A 188 17.50 -13.20 -16.75
N GLU A 189 17.73 -12.18 -17.59
CA GLU A 189 16.97 -10.92 -17.54
C GLU A 189 15.64 -11.03 -18.30
N GLU A 190 15.57 -11.79 -19.41
CA GLU A 190 14.26 -12.11 -20.02
C GLU A 190 13.40 -12.99 -19.09
N LEU A 191 14.01 -13.89 -18.31
CA LEU A 191 13.31 -14.65 -17.27
C LEU A 191 12.84 -13.76 -16.10
N ARG A 192 13.50 -12.63 -15.86
CA ARG A 192 13.16 -11.64 -14.83
C ARG A 192 11.97 -10.80 -15.27
N GLU A 193 12.02 -10.20 -16.46
CA GLU A 193 10.87 -9.51 -17.06
C GLU A 193 9.64 -10.44 -17.14
N TYR A 194 9.81 -11.72 -17.46
CA TYR A 194 8.70 -12.68 -17.56
C TYR A 194 8.12 -13.13 -16.19
N LEU A 195 8.83 -12.88 -15.09
CA LEU A 195 8.31 -13.04 -13.73
C LEU A 195 7.61 -11.74 -13.29
N ASP A 196 8.25 -10.58 -13.53
CA ASP A 196 7.69 -9.27 -13.21
C ASP A 196 6.38 -8.99 -13.99
N GLU A 197 6.26 -9.37 -15.27
CA GLU A 197 5.03 -9.22 -16.09
C GLU A 197 3.88 -10.16 -15.67
N LYS A 198 4.11 -11.15 -14.79
CA LYS A 198 3.09 -12.16 -14.41
C LYS A 198 2.50 -11.99 -13.02
N ASP A 199 3.18 -11.33 -12.10
CA ASP A 199 2.59 -10.97 -10.81
C ASP A 199 1.43 -9.96 -10.99
N ASP A 200 1.50 -9.10 -12.02
CA ASP A 200 0.46 -8.13 -12.38
C ASP A 200 -0.83 -8.75 -12.98
N GLN A 201 -0.83 -10.02 -13.39
CA GLN A 201 -1.98 -10.66 -14.06
C GLN A 201 -2.67 -11.77 -13.23
N LEU A 202 -2.21 -12.04 -12.00
CA LEU A 202 -2.86 -13.02 -11.11
C LEU A 202 -3.92 -12.41 -10.18
N PHE A 203 -4.21 -11.11 -10.30
CA PHE A 203 -5.25 -10.41 -9.53
C PHE A 203 -6.52 -10.18 -10.36
N GLY A 204 -7.16 -11.27 -10.81
CA GLY A 204 -8.22 -11.14 -11.82
C GLY A 204 -9.18 -12.30 -12.07
N PHE A 205 -9.40 -13.24 -11.13
CA PHE A 205 -10.70 -13.92 -10.92
C PHE A 205 -10.61 -14.97 -9.80
N ALA A 206 -11.34 -14.77 -8.68
CA ALA A 206 -11.63 -15.83 -7.71
C ALA A 206 -12.92 -15.52 -6.93
N SER A 207 -14.07 -15.85 -7.51
CA SER A 207 -15.29 -16.07 -6.72
C SER A 207 -16.23 -17.05 -7.41
N SER A 208 -16.70 -18.03 -6.64
CA SER A 208 -17.71 -19.06 -6.95
C SER A 208 -17.38 -20.13 -8.01
N GLY A 209 -17.72 -21.37 -7.69
CA GLY A 209 -17.86 -22.48 -8.64
C GLY A 209 -17.04 -23.72 -8.31
N ASP A 210 -17.66 -24.71 -7.67
CA ASP A 210 -17.12 -26.07 -7.57
C ASP A 210 -17.05 -26.74 -8.95
N ASP A 211 -15.95 -27.46 -9.25
CA ASP A 211 -16.01 -28.82 -9.82
C ASP A 211 -14.61 -29.47 -9.82
N GLU A 212 -14.58 -30.81 -9.82
CA GLU A 212 -13.33 -31.58 -9.84
C GLU A 212 -12.65 -31.66 -11.22
N ASP A 213 -11.39 -32.13 -11.15
CA ASP A 213 -10.80 -33.15 -12.05
C ASP A 213 -9.69 -32.71 -13.05
N LEU A 214 -8.59 -33.49 -13.05
CA LEU A 214 -7.48 -33.53 -14.04
C LEU A 214 -6.53 -32.28 -14.10
N ILE A 215 -5.19 -32.34 -14.23
CA ILE A 215 -4.18 -33.39 -14.50
C ILE A 215 -2.89 -33.06 -13.70
N LYS A 216 -2.21 -34.06 -13.07
CA LYS A 216 -0.83 -33.90 -12.55
C LYS A 216 0.22 -34.42 -13.57
N PRO A 217 1.25 -33.65 -13.93
CA PRO A 217 2.40 -34.20 -14.65
C PRO A 217 3.36 -34.90 -13.66
N THR A 218 3.42 -36.24 -13.73
CA THR A 218 4.33 -37.06 -12.92
C THR A 218 5.74 -37.07 -13.50
N PHE A 219 6.74 -36.73 -12.69
CA PHE A 219 8.16 -36.98 -12.96
C PHE A 219 8.60 -38.24 -12.19
N ASP A 220 8.81 -39.35 -12.90
CA ASP A 220 9.38 -40.58 -12.35
C ASP A 220 10.91 -40.51 -12.28
N PRO A 221 11.50 -40.99 -11.18
CA PRO A 221 12.79 -41.67 -11.22
C PRO A 221 12.69 -43.09 -10.63
N LYS A 222 12.81 -44.10 -11.49
CA LYS A 222 13.12 -45.50 -11.11
C LYS A 222 14.50 -45.57 -10.45
N PRO A 223 14.74 -46.48 -9.48
CA PRO A 223 15.13 -47.84 -9.87
C PRO A 223 14.76 -49.03 -8.94
N SER A 224 14.92 -50.23 -9.52
CA SER A 224 15.30 -51.52 -8.90
C SER A 224 14.46 -52.16 -7.77
N SER A 225 13.51 -53.01 -8.19
CA SER A 225 13.33 -54.43 -7.79
C SER A 225 13.94 -55.00 -6.49
N SER A 226 13.08 -55.51 -5.60
CA SER A 226 13.22 -56.84 -4.94
C SER A 226 11.85 -57.39 -4.51
N SER A 227 11.73 -58.71 -4.32
CA SER A 227 10.48 -59.50 -4.42
C SER A 227 9.91 -60.08 -3.10
N GLY A 228 8.59 -60.36 -3.08
CA GLY A 228 7.81 -61.10 -2.07
C GLY A 228 6.45 -60.39 -1.84
N ASP A 229 5.28 -60.87 -2.31
CA ASP A 229 4.51 -62.09 -1.93
C ASP A 229 4.21 -62.10 -0.41
N VAL A 230 2.96 -62.15 0.09
CA VAL A 230 1.85 -63.10 -0.19
C VAL A 230 0.44 -62.50 0.11
N GLY A 231 -0.60 -62.95 -0.64
CA GLY A 231 -2.03 -63.15 -0.28
C GLY A 231 -2.84 -62.09 0.52
N SER A 232 -4.00 -61.56 0.10
CA SER A 232 -5.26 -62.14 -0.45
C SER A 232 -6.28 -62.64 0.59
N GLU A 233 -7.31 -61.83 0.87
CA GLU A 233 -8.75 -62.14 1.13
C GLU A 233 -9.42 -60.82 1.56
N ARG A 234 -10.39 -60.15 0.91
CA ARG A 234 -11.55 -60.43 0.02
C ARG A 234 -12.87 -60.75 0.73
N ALA A 235 -13.85 -59.84 0.53
CA ALA A 235 -15.32 -59.99 0.65
C ALA A 235 -15.91 -60.05 2.09
N LYS A 236 -17.14 -59.57 2.38
CA LYS A 236 -18.24 -58.93 1.61
C LYS A 236 -19.23 -58.31 2.64
N SER A 237 -19.64 -57.03 2.59
CA SER A 237 -20.76 -56.43 1.82
C SER A 237 -22.10 -56.28 2.58
N ILE A 238 -22.95 -55.33 2.14
CA ILE A 238 -24.38 -55.08 2.48
C ILE A 238 -24.56 -54.30 3.81
N SER A 239 -25.09 -53.06 3.95
CA SER A 239 -25.95 -52.10 3.20
C SER A 239 -27.40 -51.98 3.70
N VAL A 240 -27.95 -50.75 3.66
CA VAL A 240 -29.40 -50.35 3.71
C VAL A 240 -30.00 -49.87 5.07
N SER A 241 -29.95 -48.53 5.24
CA SER A 241 -31.09 -47.58 5.39
C SER A 241 -31.94 -47.37 6.66
N THR A 242 -32.03 -46.07 7.03
CA THR A 242 -33.21 -45.24 7.41
C THR A 242 -33.99 -45.36 8.74
N ALA A 243 -34.16 -44.16 9.35
CA ALA A 243 -35.36 -43.58 9.98
C ALA A 243 -35.55 -43.59 11.53
N ASN A 244 -35.48 -42.38 12.10
CA ASN A 244 -36.21 -41.73 13.21
C ASN A 244 -36.56 -42.46 14.54
N SER A 245 -36.13 -41.82 15.64
CA SER A 245 -36.78 -41.48 16.94
C SER A 245 -38.06 -42.23 17.41
N PRO A 246 -38.27 -42.49 18.74
CA PRO A 246 -38.11 -41.45 19.80
C PRO A 246 -37.77 -41.88 21.26
N ALA A 247 -37.54 -40.84 22.10
CA ALA A 247 -37.84 -40.70 23.54
C ALA A 247 -37.07 -41.45 24.68
N VAL A 248 -36.42 -40.63 25.56
CA VAL A 248 -36.47 -40.52 27.07
C VAL A 248 -36.98 -41.76 27.88
N PRO A 249 -36.43 -42.16 29.07
CA PRO A 249 -36.00 -41.24 30.15
C PRO A 249 -34.89 -41.67 31.16
N SER A 250 -34.63 -40.75 32.11
CA SER A 250 -34.36 -40.95 33.57
C SER A 250 -32.99 -40.49 34.10
N THR A 251 -32.79 -40.08 35.37
CA THR A 251 -33.63 -39.37 36.39
C THR A 251 -32.68 -38.84 37.48
N SER A 252 -32.87 -37.61 37.99
CA SER A 252 -32.13 -37.06 39.14
C SER A 252 -32.86 -37.29 40.48
N ILE A 253 -32.12 -37.54 41.57
CA ILE A 253 -32.66 -37.60 42.94
C ILE A 253 -32.62 -36.20 43.60
N ALA A 254 -33.66 -35.85 44.36
CA ALA A 254 -33.79 -34.59 45.08
C ALA A 254 -34.30 -34.79 46.52
N SER A 255 -34.10 -33.78 47.37
CA SER A 255 -34.73 -33.58 48.70
C SER A 255 -34.46 -32.13 49.12
N GLY A 256 -35.39 -31.33 49.68
CA GLY A 256 -36.84 -31.49 49.87
C GLY A 256 -37.42 -30.37 50.77
N ALA A 257 -38.70 -30.01 50.56
CA ALA A 257 -39.52 -29.01 51.30
C ALA A 257 -39.15 -27.51 51.16
N GLY A 258 -40.09 -26.55 51.12
CA GLY A 258 -41.56 -26.68 51.01
C GLY A 258 -42.34 -25.36 51.14
N ALA A 259 -43.43 -25.23 50.36
CA ALA A 259 -44.61 -24.36 50.50
C ALA A 259 -44.47 -22.81 50.57
N GLY A 260 -45.16 -22.11 49.63
CA GLY A 260 -45.47 -20.68 49.72
C GLY A 260 -45.86 -20.07 48.36
N ALA A 261 -47.15 -19.88 48.08
CA ALA A 261 -47.62 -19.25 46.85
C ALA A 261 -47.81 -17.74 47.03
N GLY A 262 -47.27 -16.93 46.11
CA GLY A 262 -47.38 -15.47 46.16
C GLY A 262 -46.73 -14.78 44.95
N ASP A 263 -47.59 -14.41 44.00
CA ASP A 263 -47.47 -13.34 42.99
C ASP A 263 -46.06 -12.82 42.62
N HIS A 264 -45.55 -13.21 41.45
CA HIS A 264 -44.25 -12.78 40.93
C HIS A 264 -44.40 -11.88 39.70
N LEU A 265 -44.95 -10.68 39.89
CA LEU A 265 -44.93 -9.64 38.86
C LEU A 265 -43.47 -9.15 38.69
N THR A 266 -42.87 -9.37 37.51
CA THR A 266 -41.52 -8.90 37.19
C THR A 266 -41.45 -7.38 37.22
N ARG A 267 -40.90 -6.82 38.31
CA ARG A 267 -40.73 -5.39 38.50
C ARG A 267 -39.70 -4.87 37.50
N LEU A 268 -40.16 -4.22 36.43
CA LEU A 268 -39.32 -3.64 35.39
C LEU A 268 -38.36 -2.62 36.02
N VAL A 269 -37.07 -2.77 35.72
CA VAL A 269 -35.99 -1.88 36.14
C VAL A 269 -35.45 -1.11 34.94
N VAL A 270 -35.15 0.17 35.16
CA VAL A 270 -34.66 1.11 34.15
C VAL A 270 -33.46 1.89 34.70
N ASN A 271 -32.59 2.36 33.80
CA ASN A 271 -31.41 3.13 34.18
C ASN A 271 -31.77 4.62 34.37
N CYS A 272 -31.20 5.26 35.40
CA CYS A 272 -31.21 6.72 35.51
C CYS A 272 -30.27 7.33 34.46
N PRO A 273 -30.71 8.29 33.63
CA PRO A 273 -29.85 8.90 32.62
C PRO A 273 -28.74 9.79 33.23
N THR A 274 -28.86 10.17 34.50
CA THR A 274 -27.93 11.08 35.17
C THR A 274 -26.83 10.34 35.93
N CYS A 275 -27.16 9.35 36.77
CA CYS A 275 -26.18 8.57 37.54
C CYS A 275 -25.97 7.12 37.08
N TRP A 276 -26.71 6.68 36.05
CA TRP A 276 -26.59 5.34 35.43
C TRP A 276 -26.95 4.15 36.35
N GLY A 277 -27.41 4.41 37.59
CA GLY A 277 -27.95 3.41 38.50
C GLY A 277 -29.24 2.77 37.97
N ARG A 278 -29.46 1.49 38.31
CA ARG A 278 -30.68 0.74 37.98
C ARG A 278 -31.72 0.87 39.08
N PHE A 279 -32.90 1.37 38.74
CA PHE A 279 -34.02 1.53 39.69
C PHE A 279 -35.30 0.89 39.16
N PRO A 280 -36.17 0.37 40.03
CA PRO A 280 -37.52 -0.02 39.65
C PRO A 280 -38.26 1.16 38.99
N ILE A 281 -39.09 0.89 37.98
CA ILE A 281 -39.82 1.91 37.22
C ILE A 281 -40.78 2.75 38.08
N ASP A 282 -41.17 2.25 39.26
CA ASP A 282 -41.96 2.96 40.25
C ASP A 282 -41.14 3.90 41.17
N VAL A 283 -39.81 3.76 41.18
CA VAL A 283 -38.88 4.57 42.00
C VAL A 283 -38.00 5.51 41.14
N ILE A 284 -37.82 5.19 39.84
CA ILE A 284 -36.95 5.95 38.93
C ILE A 284 -37.31 7.44 38.84
N LYS A 285 -38.59 7.80 38.99
CA LYS A 285 -39.04 9.19 38.85
C LYS A 285 -38.54 10.07 40.00
N GLU A 286 -38.80 9.66 41.24
CA GLU A 286 -38.31 10.38 42.44
C GLU A 286 -36.78 10.40 42.48
N HIS A 287 -36.14 9.32 42.06
CA HIS A 287 -34.69 9.29 41.92
C HIS A 287 -34.18 10.26 40.85
N ALA A 288 -34.78 10.29 39.66
CA ALA A 288 -34.35 11.17 38.56
C ALA A 288 -34.55 12.66 38.91
N ASP A 289 -35.66 13.01 39.57
CA ASP A 289 -35.92 14.38 40.05
C ASP A 289 -34.85 14.83 41.07
N MET A 290 -34.44 13.95 41.99
CA MET A 290 -33.40 14.25 42.98
C MET A 290 -31.97 14.20 42.40
N CYS A 291 -31.74 13.36 41.38
CA CYS A 291 -30.44 13.22 40.70
C CYS A 291 -30.19 14.34 39.68
N ALA A 292 -31.24 14.95 39.12
CA ALA A 292 -31.13 16.12 38.24
C ALA A 292 -30.83 17.42 39.02
N GLN A 293 -31.23 17.49 40.30
CA GLN A 293 -31.00 18.67 41.16
C GLN A 293 -29.58 18.73 41.77
N SER A 294 -28.73 17.74 41.51
CA SER A 294 -27.37 17.65 42.09
C SER A 294 -26.25 18.18 41.17
N VAL A 295 -26.60 18.94 40.12
CA VAL A 295 -25.66 19.41 39.08
C VAL A 295 -25.44 20.93 39.13
N GLU A 296 -24.82 21.42 40.21
CA GLU A 296 -24.12 22.72 40.21
C GLU A 296 -22.73 22.61 40.86
N GLU A 297 -21.76 23.27 40.22
CA GLU A 297 -20.35 23.52 40.62
C GLU A 297 -19.40 22.32 40.82
N LEU A 298 -18.40 22.23 39.93
CA LEU A 298 -17.16 21.43 40.07
C LEU A 298 -16.28 22.02 41.19
N PRO A 299 -15.65 21.19 42.02
CA PRO A 299 -14.18 21.07 41.91
C PRO A 299 -13.60 19.64 42.11
N ASP A 300 -12.29 19.53 41.87
CA ASP A 300 -11.45 18.35 41.63
C ASP A 300 -11.66 17.05 42.46
N PRO A 301 -11.38 15.87 41.85
CA PRO A 301 -11.51 14.58 42.53
C PRO A 301 -10.29 14.22 43.39
N HIS A 302 -10.48 14.15 44.71
CA HIS A 302 -9.66 13.30 45.57
C HIS A 302 -10.30 11.90 45.73
N PRO A 303 -9.51 10.81 45.75
CA PRO A 303 -10.05 9.46 45.67
C PRO A 303 -10.52 8.94 47.04
N THR A 304 -11.75 8.45 47.12
CA THR A 304 -12.22 7.58 48.21
C THR A 304 -12.69 6.24 47.66
N ASN A 305 -12.00 5.17 48.07
CA ASN A 305 -12.27 3.80 47.65
C ASN A 305 -13.67 3.32 48.06
N SER A 306 -14.43 2.79 47.10
CA SER A 306 -15.41 1.73 47.35
C SER A 306 -15.50 0.81 46.14
N SER A 307 -15.16 -0.46 46.33
CA SER A 307 -14.94 -1.46 45.28
C SER A 307 -16.22 -1.94 44.60
N SER A 308 -16.28 -1.86 43.27
CA SER A 308 -17.13 -2.70 42.42
C SER A 308 -16.33 -3.17 41.19
N SER A 309 -15.88 -4.42 41.23
CA SER A 309 -15.02 -5.04 40.21
C SER A 309 -15.84 -5.58 39.04
N SER A 310 -15.66 -5.04 37.83
CA SER A 310 -15.80 -5.73 36.52
C SER A 310 -15.57 -4.83 35.28
N SER A 311 -15.49 -3.50 35.43
CA SER A 311 -15.24 -2.56 34.31
C SER A 311 -13.99 -1.68 34.47
N THR A 312 -13.33 -1.71 35.64
CA THR A 312 -12.13 -0.92 35.93
C THR A 312 -10.89 -1.41 35.19
N GLY A 313 -10.74 -2.73 34.98
CA GLY A 313 -9.54 -3.34 34.39
C GLY A 313 -9.20 -2.79 33.00
N ALA A 314 -10.13 -2.90 32.03
CA ALA A 314 -9.85 -2.50 30.65
C ALA A 314 -9.56 -0.99 30.46
N ILE A 315 -10.17 -0.13 31.30
CA ILE A 315 -9.91 1.32 31.28
C ILE A 315 -8.52 1.61 31.88
N GLN A 316 -8.15 0.88 32.93
CA GLN A 316 -6.85 1.01 33.58
C GLN A 316 -5.71 0.49 32.67
N GLU A 317 -5.88 -0.67 32.04
CA GLU A 317 -4.93 -1.24 31.07
C GLU A 317 -4.69 -0.32 29.85
N GLN A 318 -5.74 0.35 29.33
CA GLN A 318 -5.57 1.35 28.27
C GLN A 318 -4.87 2.63 28.76
N GLY A 319 -5.07 3.02 30.01
CA GLY A 319 -4.35 4.14 30.64
C GLY A 319 -2.85 3.85 30.76
N GLU A 320 -2.50 2.68 31.30
CA GLU A 320 -1.13 2.21 31.49
C GLU A 320 -0.38 2.09 30.15
N LEU A 321 -1.00 1.51 29.12
CA LEU A 321 -0.41 1.43 27.76
C LEU A 321 -0.15 2.83 27.17
N LYS A 322 -1.09 3.77 27.34
CA LYS A 322 -0.94 5.14 26.80
C LYS A 322 0.15 5.93 27.54
N GLU A 323 0.30 5.75 28.84
CA GLU A 323 1.39 6.32 29.62
C GLU A 323 2.74 5.77 29.16
N GLU A 324 2.86 4.44 29.00
CA GLU A 324 4.11 3.81 28.56
C GLU A 324 4.51 4.21 27.14
N ILE A 325 3.56 4.34 26.20
CA ILE A 325 3.85 4.87 24.87
C ILE A 325 4.29 6.35 24.95
N SER A 326 3.73 7.12 25.88
CA SER A 326 4.16 8.51 26.10
C SER A 326 5.59 8.59 26.64
N ASN A 327 6.00 7.66 27.51
CA ASN A 327 7.38 7.51 27.98
C ASN A 327 8.34 7.18 26.82
N LEU A 328 7.96 6.23 25.94
CA LEU A 328 8.74 5.90 24.75
C LEU A 328 8.84 7.08 23.77
N ALA A 329 7.75 7.83 23.58
CA ALA A 329 7.74 9.04 22.74
C ALA A 329 8.67 10.13 23.28
N GLY A 330 8.92 10.18 24.59
CA GLY A 330 9.94 11.04 25.20
C GLY A 330 11.38 10.78 24.73
N ASN A 331 11.64 9.64 24.10
CA ASN A 331 12.96 9.30 23.51
C ASN A 331 13.11 9.74 22.04
N ILE A 332 12.11 10.39 21.45
CA ILE A 332 12.19 10.97 20.10
C ILE A 332 13.02 12.26 20.17
N LYS A 333 13.98 12.44 19.26
CA LYS A 333 14.74 13.69 19.14
C LYS A 333 13.87 14.82 18.60
N GLU A 334 14.01 16.00 19.20
CA GLU A 334 13.24 17.23 18.86
C GLU A 334 13.39 17.70 17.41
N GLU A 335 14.49 17.34 16.73
CA GLU A 335 14.72 17.70 15.32
C GLU A 335 13.77 16.92 14.39
N GLU A 336 12.76 17.62 13.87
CA GLU A 336 11.83 17.12 12.85
C GLU A 336 12.51 17.05 11.47
N ILE A 337 12.66 15.85 10.92
CA ILE A 337 13.25 15.61 9.60
C ILE A 337 12.13 15.33 8.59
N ARG A 338 12.15 16.05 7.45
CA ARG A 338 11.22 15.85 6.35
C ARG A 338 11.66 14.69 5.45
N VAL A 339 10.77 13.71 5.27
CA VAL A 339 10.91 12.62 4.30
C VAL A 339 9.87 12.80 3.19
N THR A 340 10.31 12.79 1.94
CA THR A 340 9.44 12.92 0.76
C THR A 340 9.34 11.58 0.04
N VAL A 341 8.13 11.08 -0.17
CA VAL A 341 7.85 9.75 -0.74
C VAL A 341 6.82 9.84 -1.88
N ARG A 342 6.86 8.89 -2.81
CA ARG A 342 5.84 8.70 -3.86
C ARG A 342 4.94 7.53 -3.46
N ARG A 343 3.62 7.67 -3.63
CA ARG A 343 2.62 6.68 -3.20
C ARG A 343 2.92 5.25 -3.66
N ASN A 344 3.19 5.06 -4.95
CA ASN A 344 3.48 3.74 -5.52
C ASN A 344 4.89 3.21 -5.16
N HIS A 345 5.67 3.91 -4.33
CA HIS A 345 7.06 3.57 -4.00
C HIS A 345 7.40 3.84 -2.51
N LEU A 346 6.41 3.84 -1.61
CA LEU A 346 6.58 4.21 -0.18
C LEU A 346 7.79 3.53 0.47
N TRP A 347 7.86 2.20 0.40
CA TRP A 347 8.92 1.42 1.03
C TRP A 347 10.31 1.79 0.48
N TRP A 348 10.43 1.92 -0.84
CA TRP A 348 11.68 2.25 -1.52
C TRP A 348 12.16 3.67 -1.24
N ASP A 349 11.26 4.66 -1.26
CA ASP A 349 11.60 6.05 -0.98
C ASP A 349 11.94 6.24 0.52
N PHE A 350 11.24 5.54 1.43
CA PHE A 350 11.53 5.57 2.86
C PHE A 350 12.83 4.86 3.24
N THR A 351 13.05 3.62 2.79
CA THR A 351 14.32 2.88 3.03
C THR A 351 15.51 3.64 2.48
N ARG A 352 15.38 4.28 1.31
CA ARG A 352 16.39 5.19 0.80
C ARG A 352 16.60 6.39 1.72
N ALA A 353 15.54 7.11 2.10
CA ALA A 353 15.69 8.26 2.99
C ALA A 353 16.36 7.88 4.32
N ARG A 354 15.97 6.75 4.93
CA ARG A 354 16.57 6.15 6.12
C ARG A 354 18.07 5.90 5.97
N ASN A 355 18.50 5.42 4.81
CA ASN A 355 19.91 5.10 4.55
C ASN A 355 20.74 6.33 4.10
N ASP A 356 20.09 7.34 3.50
CA ASP A 356 20.75 8.55 2.97
C ASP A 356 20.88 9.68 4.03
N TYR A 357 19.82 9.98 4.80
CA TYR A 357 19.78 11.17 5.68
C TYR A 357 18.80 11.16 6.88
N TYR A 358 17.81 10.26 6.91
CA TYR A 358 16.80 10.21 7.97
C TYR A 358 17.18 9.19 9.05
N SER A 359 17.16 9.59 10.33
CA SER A 359 17.32 8.66 11.45
C SER A 359 15.96 8.32 12.07
N PRO A 360 15.60 7.04 12.27
CA PRO A 360 14.39 6.63 12.99
C PRO A 360 14.23 7.23 14.39
N LEU A 361 15.32 7.71 15.02
CA LEU A 361 15.26 8.38 16.32
C LEU A 361 14.74 9.83 16.25
N ASN A 362 14.61 10.42 15.07
CA ASN A 362 14.10 11.78 14.87
C ASN A 362 12.59 11.78 14.65
N ALA A 363 11.93 12.90 14.97
CA ALA A 363 10.55 13.11 14.57
C ALA A 363 10.45 13.15 13.03
N ILE A 364 9.48 12.43 12.45
CA ILE A 364 9.28 12.40 11.00
C ILE A 364 8.19 13.38 10.57
N LYS A 365 8.45 14.12 9.48
CA LYS A 365 7.45 14.86 8.72
C LYS A 365 7.34 14.29 7.32
N ILE A 366 6.15 13.86 6.91
CA ILE A 366 5.91 13.27 5.61
C ILE A 366 5.60 14.35 4.56
N THR A 367 5.92 14.07 3.31
CA THR A 367 5.43 14.84 2.16
C THR A 367 5.23 13.89 0.99
N PHE A 368 4.00 13.74 0.51
CA PHE A 368 3.73 12.97 -0.69
C PHE A 368 4.09 13.81 -1.93
N SER A 369 4.92 13.24 -2.81
CA SER A 369 5.45 13.95 -3.97
C SER A 369 4.34 14.28 -4.97
N GLY A 370 4.15 15.56 -5.26
CA GLY A 370 3.10 16.05 -6.16
C GLY A 370 1.81 16.50 -5.45
N GLU A 371 1.68 16.26 -4.15
CA GLU A 371 0.53 16.71 -3.35
C GLU A 371 0.81 18.06 -2.67
N PRO A 372 -0.18 18.97 -2.59
CA PRO A 372 -0.02 20.28 -1.98
C PRO A 372 -0.07 20.26 -0.44
N ALA A 373 -0.24 19.07 0.17
CA ALA A 373 -0.45 18.92 1.60
C ALA A 373 0.85 19.20 2.40
N ILE A 374 0.72 20.04 3.43
CA ILE A 374 1.71 20.18 4.48
C ILE A 374 1.32 19.21 5.61
N ASP A 375 2.28 18.43 6.08
CA ASP A 375 2.03 17.45 7.13
C ASP A 375 1.95 18.09 8.52
N ASP A 376 0.69 18.35 8.91
CA ASP A 376 0.26 18.63 10.28
C ASP A 376 -0.29 17.35 10.97
N GLY A 377 0.15 16.16 10.51
CA GLY A 377 -0.14 14.85 11.10
C GLY A 377 -1.07 13.95 10.28
N GLY A 378 -1.78 14.49 9.28
CA GLY A 378 -2.60 13.69 8.35
C GLY A 378 -1.74 12.77 7.48
N PRO A 379 -0.86 13.31 6.61
CA PRO A 379 0.08 12.54 5.81
C PRO A 379 0.95 11.57 6.62
N LYS A 380 1.34 11.93 7.85
CA LYS A 380 2.08 11.02 8.75
C LYS A 380 1.30 9.77 9.14
N ARG A 381 0.03 9.90 9.54
CA ARG A 381 -0.81 8.73 9.89
C ARG A 381 -1.10 7.86 8.67
N GLU A 382 -1.33 8.49 7.52
CA GLU A 382 -1.55 7.80 6.25
C GLU A 382 -0.31 6.99 5.84
N PHE A 383 0.87 7.62 5.87
CA PHE A 383 2.15 6.95 5.64
C PHE A 383 2.35 5.73 6.56
N PHE A 384 2.13 5.86 7.87
CA PHE A 384 2.29 4.72 8.78
C PHE A 384 1.27 3.60 8.51
N THR A 385 0.05 3.95 8.12
CA THR A 385 -0.98 2.96 7.75
C THR A 385 -0.54 2.14 6.53
N GLU A 386 -0.08 2.80 5.46
CA GLU A 386 0.40 2.10 4.26
C GLU A 386 1.72 1.32 4.51
N MET A 387 2.64 1.86 5.32
CA MET A 387 3.90 1.17 5.64
C MET A 387 3.69 -0.08 6.51
N LEU A 388 2.73 -0.04 7.44
CA LEU A 388 2.35 -1.22 8.22
C LEU A 388 1.60 -2.26 7.37
N GLU A 389 0.76 -1.83 6.43
CA GLU A 389 0.11 -2.74 5.47
C GLU A 389 1.12 -3.37 4.50
N PHE A 390 2.16 -2.65 4.08
CA PHE A 390 3.28 -3.25 3.36
C PHE A 390 4.03 -4.29 4.23
N CYS A 391 4.26 -4.00 5.51
CA CYS A 391 4.88 -4.98 6.42
C CYS A 391 4.02 -6.24 6.54
N ASN A 392 2.72 -6.08 6.79
CA ASN A 392 1.73 -7.17 6.84
C ASN A 392 1.78 -8.03 5.57
N SER A 393 1.48 -7.44 4.42
CA SER A 393 1.32 -8.16 3.15
C SER A 393 2.62 -8.73 2.55
N ARG A 394 3.79 -8.10 2.78
CA ARG A 394 5.06 -8.48 2.11
C ARG A 394 6.12 -9.09 3.02
N LEU A 395 6.15 -8.70 4.31
CA LEU A 395 7.16 -9.19 5.26
C LEU A 395 6.60 -10.17 6.29
N PHE A 396 5.31 -10.07 6.62
CA PHE A 396 4.62 -10.88 7.63
C PHE A 396 3.28 -11.48 7.14
N PRO A 397 3.24 -12.17 5.97
CA PRO A 397 2.01 -12.82 5.52
C PRO A 397 1.52 -13.82 6.57
N ASP A 398 0.21 -13.82 6.83
CA ASP A 398 -0.44 -14.56 7.93
C ASP A 398 0.17 -14.28 9.33
N GLY A 399 0.85 -13.15 9.49
CA GLY A 399 1.55 -12.75 10.70
C GLY A 399 2.93 -13.39 10.91
N PHE A 400 3.44 -14.16 9.95
CA PHE A 400 4.70 -14.88 10.04
C PHE A 400 5.80 -14.25 9.15
N PRO A 401 7.02 -14.03 9.69
CA PRO A 401 8.12 -13.44 8.92
C PRO A 401 8.51 -14.31 7.71
N THR A 402 8.62 -13.68 6.54
CA THR A 402 9.10 -14.39 5.34
C THR A 402 10.54 -14.88 5.49
N GLN A 403 10.86 -15.98 4.81
CA GLN A 403 12.21 -16.55 4.74
C GLN A 403 13.09 -15.85 3.68
N SER A 404 12.76 -14.60 3.30
CA SER A 404 13.45 -13.87 2.24
C SER A 404 14.84 -13.43 2.69
N VAL A 405 15.86 -14.18 2.26
CA VAL A 405 17.28 -13.84 2.47
C VAL A 405 17.63 -12.46 1.88
N LEU A 406 16.95 -12.04 0.81
CA LEU A 406 17.09 -10.70 0.24
C LEU A 406 16.56 -9.62 1.19
N ALA A 407 15.42 -9.85 1.85
CA ALA A 407 14.86 -8.91 2.82
C ALA A 407 15.74 -8.81 4.08
N VAL A 408 16.31 -9.93 4.53
CA VAL A 408 17.32 -9.95 5.61
C VAL A 408 18.57 -9.18 5.20
N ALA A 409 19.08 -9.38 3.98
CA ALA A 409 20.30 -8.71 3.48
C ALA A 409 20.12 -7.21 3.19
N ARG A 410 18.87 -6.73 3.05
CA ARG A 410 18.51 -5.31 2.85
C ARG A 410 18.14 -4.59 4.15
N ASP A 411 18.18 -5.28 5.29
CA ASP A 411 17.67 -4.79 6.57
C ASP A 411 16.17 -4.40 6.52
N ASP A 412 15.38 -5.03 5.63
CA ASP A 412 13.93 -4.76 5.51
C ASP A 412 13.20 -5.10 6.83
N PHE A 413 13.61 -6.17 7.52
CA PHE A 413 13.07 -6.53 8.84
C PHE A 413 13.49 -5.55 9.96
N VAL A 414 14.68 -4.94 9.88
CA VAL A 414 15.08 -3.85 10.80
C VAL A 414 14.19 -2.64 10.56
N THR A 415 14.04 -2.26 9.29
CA THR A 415 13.16 -1.17 8.86
C THR A 415 11.72 -1.40 9.30
N ALA A 416 11.20 -2.63 9.21
CA ALA A 416 9.87 -2.97 9.71
C ALA A 416 9.74 -2.75 11.23
N GLY A 417 10.71 -3.19 12.03
CA GLY A 417 10.70 -2.97 13.48
C GLY A 417 10.78 -1.49 13.86
N GLU A 418 11.53 -0.69 13.10
CA GLU A 418 11.59 0.75 13.25
C GLU A 418 10.27 1.43 12.85
N VAL A 419 9.64 1.02 11.74
CA VAL A 419 8.32 1.51 11.30
C VAL A 419 7.25 1.22 12.35
N MET A 420 7.24 0.02 12.94
CA MET A 420 6.36 -0.33 14.05
C MET A 420 6.57 0.62 15.24
N ALA A 421 7.82 0.83 15.66
CA ALA A 421 8.15 1.71 16.78
C ALA A 421 7.81 3.18 16.51
N MET A 422 8.12 3.67 15.31
CA MET A 422 7.79 5.02 14.83
C MET A 422 6.28 5.24 14.78
N SER A 423 5.50 4.29 14.27
CA SER A 423 4.04 4.42 14.23
C SER A 423 3.46 4.54 15.64
N ILE A 424 3.86 3.64 16.54
CA ILE A 424 3.41 3.63 17.94
C ILE A 424 3.76 4.96 18.65
N ALA A 425 5.03 5.37 18.60
CA ALA A 425 5.51 6.53 19.37
C ALA A 425 5.14 7.89 18.74
N GLN A 426 4.95 7.97 17.41
CA GLN A 426 4.69 9.24 16.71
C GLN A 426 3.22 9.48 16.33
N GLY A 427 2.29 8.66 16.87
CA GLY A 427 0.84 8.84 16.75
C GLY A 427 0.19 8.24 15.49
N GLY A 428 0.80 7.20 14.92
CA GLY A 428 0.21 6.33 13.89
C GLY A 428 -0.55 5.13 14.48
N PRO A 429 -1.15 4.27 13.62
CA PRO A 429 -1.85 3.07 14.07
C PRO A 429 -0.90 2.01 14.66
N CYS A 430 -1.46 1.07 15.41
CA CYS A 430 -0.73 -0.11 15.88
C CYS A 430 -0.46 -1.12 14.74
N PRO A 431 0.61 -1.94 14.81
CA PRO A 431 0.87 -2.97 13.80
C PRO A 431 -0.26 -4.02 13.70
N ASN A 432 -0.66 -4.62 14.82
CA ASN A 432 -1.79 -5.55 14.95
C ASN A 432 -1.90 -6.68 13.89
N PHE A 433 -0.78 -7.16 13.32
CA PHE A 433 -0.77 -8.23 12.32
C PHE A 433 0.11 -9.45 12.65
N LEU A 434 0.93 -9.43 13.71
CA LEU A 434 1.84 -10.55 14.02
C LEU A 434 1.09 -11.77 14.56
N ALA A 435 1.53 -12.96 14.17
CA ALA A 435 1.04 -14.21 14.73
C ALA A 435 1.35 -14.30 16.24
N PRO A 436 0.45 -14.88 17.07
CA PRO A 436 0.66 -15.02 18.52
C PRO A 436 2.00 -15.66 18.88
N GLU A 437 2.44 -16.65 18.11
CA GLU A 437 3.71 -17.37 18.25
C GLU A 437 4.91 -16.44 18.04
N ILE A 438 4.91 -15.62 16.99
CA ILE A 438 5.97 -14.65 16.70
C ILE A 438 6.04 -13.57 17.78
N TYR A 439 4.90 -13.14 18.30
CA TYR A 439 4.87 -12.21 19.43
C TYR A 439 5.45 -12.84 20.70
N SER A 440 5.07 -14.08 21.03
CA SER A 440 5.65 -14.84 22.15
C SER A 440 7.17 -14.97 22.05
N VAL A 441 7.69 -15.21 20.85
CA VAL A 441 9.13 -15.17 20.55
C VAL A 441 9.71 -13.79 20.88
N LEU A 442 9.21 -12.71 20.29
CA LEU A 442 9.76 -11.35 20.48
C LEU A 442 9.77 -10.92 21.96
N SER A 443 8.66 -11.15 22.66
CA SER A 443 8.46 -10.78 24.06
C SER A 443 9.13 -11.74 25.04
N ARG A 444 9.66 -12.88 24.56
CA ARG A 444 10.20 -14.00 25.37
C ARG A 444 9.19 -14.48 26.43
N SER A 445 7.91 -14.48 26.07
CA SER A 445 6.80 -14.88 26.94
C SER A 445 6.09 -16.08 26.32
N PHE A 446 6.46 -17.26 26.81
CA PHE A 446 6.04 -18.55 26.26
C PHE A 446 5.05 -19.24 27.20
N VAL A 447 4.01 -19.83 26.62
CA VAL A 447 3.14 -20.82 27.25
C VAL A 447 3.59 -22.17 26.70
N ILE A 448 4.08 -23.07 27.56
CA ILE A 448 4.68 -24.35 27.13
C ILE A 448 3.60 -25.30 26.58
N GLU A 449 2.37 -25.15 27.08
CA GLU A 449 1.20 -25.90 26.68
C GLU A 449 0.79 -25.65 25.21
N ASP A 450 1.12 -24.46 24.68
CA ASP A 450 0.80 -24.00 23.32
C ASP A 450 1.83 -24.46 22.25
N LEU A 451 2.88 -25.19 22.65
CA LEU A 451 3.87 -25.75 21.72
C LEU A 451 3.24 -26.84 20.84
N LYS A 452 3.64 -26.85 19.56
CA LYS A 452 3.05 -27.70 18.50
C LYS A 452 3.67 -29.10 18.48
N ASP A 453 4.97 -29.21 18.70
CA ASP A 453 5.66 -30.50 18.82
C ASP A 453 5.59 -31.02 20.27
N GLU A 454 4.88 -32.14 20.47
CA GLU A 454 4.71 -32.77 21.78
C GLU A 454 6.03 -33.30 22.39
N SER A 455 7.06 -33.64 21.59
CA SER A 455 8.37 -34.04 22.10
C SER A 455 9.15 -32.85 22.65
N LEU A 456 9.09 -31.70 21.96
CA LEU A 456 9.65 -30.44 22.44
C LEU A 456 8.94 -29.99 23.73
N LYS A 457 7.60 -30.10 23.76
CA LYS A 457 6.75 -29.80 24.91
C LYS A 457 7.00 -30.69 26.13
N GLU A 458 7.05 -32.02 25.97
CA GLU A 458 7.46 -32.95 27.02
C GLU A 458 8.84 -32.57 27.59
N THR A 459 9.79 -32.22 26.71
CA THR A 459 11.14 -31.81 27.10
C THR A 459 11.12 -30.50 27.91
N CYS A 460 10.41 -29.47 27.45
CA CYS A 460 10.24 -28.20 28.16
C CYS A 460 9.61 -28.40 29.55
N LEU A 461 8.55 -29.19 29.65
CA LEU A 461 7.88 -29.49 30.93
C LEU A 461 8.81 -30.22 31.90
N LYS A 462 9.55 -31.24 31.44
CA LYS A 462 10.57 -31.95 32.25
C LYS A 462 11.66 -31.01 32.77
N LEU A 463 12.29 -30.23 31.89
CA LEU A 463 13.40 -29.35 32.24
C LEU A 463 12.98 -28.23 33.21
N THR A 464 11.77 -27.69 33.02
CA THR A 464 11.18 -26.68 33.90
C THR A 464 10.89 -27.25 35.29
N SER A 465 10.26 -28.43 35.37
CA SER A 465 9.81 -29.05 36.62
C SER A 465 10.89 -29.80 37.43
N ALA A 466 12.03 -30.15 36.82
CA ALA A 466 13.14 -30.85 37.48
C ALA A 466 13.61 -30.18 38.79
N SER A 467 14.20 -30.92 39.73
CA SER A 467 15.06 -30.35 40.78
C SER A 467 16.51 -30.15 40.28
N GLU A 468 17.37 -29.49 41.06
CA GLU A 468 18.80 -29.32 40.69
C GLU A 468 19.54 -30.66 40.57
N ASP A 469 19.26 -31.61 41.48
CA ASP A 469 19.86 -32.95 41.49
C ASP A 469 19.34 -33.85 40.35
N GLN A 470 18.12 -33.60 39.85
CA GLN A 470 17.56 -34.31 38.71
C GLN A 470 18.04 -33.77 37.37
N LEU A 471 18.35 -32.46 37.29
CA LEU A 471 18.59 -31.76 36.02
C LEU A 471 19.69 -32.41 35.18
N SER A 472 20.82 -32.77 35.77
CA SER A 472 21.93 -33.42 35.05
C SER A 472 21.60 -34.84 34.56
N ASN A 473 20.62 -35.52 35.13
CA ASN A 473 20.17 -36.84 34.65
C ASN A 473 19.21 -36.67 33.47
N ILE A 474 18.23 -35.76 33.59
CA ILE A 474 17.25 -35.46 32.53
C ILE A 474 17.96 -34.96 31.27
N LEU A 475 18.96 -34.08 31.42
CA LEU A 475 19.78 -33.55 30.32
C LEU A 475 20.67 -34.59 29.63
N MET A 476 20.77 -35.80 30.18
CA MET A 476 21.49 -36.94 29.60
C MET A 476 20.54 -38.05 29.13
N GLU A 477 19.22 -37.85 29.17
CA GLU A 477 18.26 -38.74 28.53
C GLU A 477 18.38 -38.61 26.99
N ASP A 478 18.43 -39.74 26.27
CA ASP A 478 18.60 -39.77 24.80
C ASP A 478 17.63 -38.81 24.08
N ARG A 479 16.33 -38.83 24.45
CA ARG A 479 15.31 -37.93 23.85
C ARG A 479 15.57 -36.44 24.08
N VAL A 480 16.16 -36.09 25.22
CA VAL A 480 16.51 -34.70 25.55
C VAL A 480 17.75 -34.29 24.77
N LEU A 481 18.75 -35.19 24.64
CA LEU A 481 19.92 -34.98 23.79
C LEU A 481 19.54 -34.84 22.31
N ASP A 482 18.60 -35.66 21.81
CA ASP A 482 18.05 -35.54 20.45
C ASP A 482 17.37 -34.16 20.24
N THR A 483 16.55 -33.72 21.20
CA THR A 483 15.92 -32.39 21.19
C THR A 483 16.96 -31.26 21.18
N LEU A 484 17.97 -31.34 22.06
CA LEU A 484 19.06 -30.38 22.12
C LEU A 484 19.85 -30.33 20.81
N GLN A 485 20.15 -31.47 20.21
CA GLN A 485 20.79 -31.54 18.89
C GLN A 485 19.91 -30.91 17.80
N HIS A 486 18.59 -31.15 17.83
CA HIS A 486 17.65 -30.65 16.83
C HIS A 486 17.54 -29.12 16.83
N ILE A 487 17.51 -28.49 18.01
CA ILE A 487 17.50 -27.02 18.16
C ILE A 487 18.88 -26.38 17.96
N GLY A 488 19.94 -27.16 17.71
CA GLY A 488 21.31 -26.67 17.53
C GLY A 488 22.02 -26.25 18.82
N TYR A 489 21.66 -26.81 19.98
CA TYR A 489 22.34 -26.56 21.25
C TYR A 489 23.81 -26.99 21.17
N ASN A 490 24.71 -26.12 21.63
CA ASN A 490 26.17 -26.28 21.55
C ASN A 490 26.87 -26.18 22.91
N GLY A 491 26.10 -26.17 24.01
CA GLY A 491 26.63 -26.16 25.37
C GLY A 491 27.07 -27.54 25.84
N VAL A 492 27.32 -27.66 27.16
CA VAL A 492 27.63 -28.93 27.81
C VAL A 492 26.50 -29.24 28.78
N PRO A 493 25.63 -30.23 28.52
CA PRO A 493 24.39 -30.41 29.30
C PRO A 493 24.64 -30.61 30.80
N THR A 494 25.71 -31.34 31.16
CA THR A 494 26.12 -31.55 32.56
C THR A 494 26.65 -30.30 33.29
N ARG A 495 26.74 -29.15 32.61
CA ARG A 495 27.12 -27.85 33.20
C ARG A 495 25.95 -26.86 33.29
N GLU A 496 24.77 -27.24 32.82
CA GLU A 496 23.56 -26.42 32.98
C GLU A 496 23.08 -26.41 34.43
N ASN A 497 22.46 -25.31 34.84
CA ASN A 497 21.86 -25.12 36.16
C ASN A 497 20.44 -24.54 36.03
N LYS A 498 19.77 -24.27 37.15
CA LYS A 498 18.39 -23.76 37.14
C LYS A 498 18.20 -22.34 36.59
N GLU A 499 19.26 -21.58 36.40
CA GLU A 499 19.22 -20.27 35.75
C GLU A 499 19.50 -20.37 34.24
N SER A 500 20.45 -21.22 33.84
CA SER A 500 20.82 -21.40 32.44
C SER A 500 19.80 -22.23 31.67
N ILE A 501 19.17 -23.22 32.31
CA ILE A 501 18.14 -24.06 31.67
C ILE A 501 16.93 -23.26 31.18
N LYS A 502 16.63 -22.10 31.79
CA LYS A 502 15.57 -21.20 31.30
C LYS A 502 15.84 -20.77 29.85
N ARG A 503 17.09 -20.49 29.50
CA ARG A 503 17.50 -20.12 28.13
C ARG A 503 17.40 -21.31 27.16
N VAL A 504 17.60 -22.53 27.65
CA VAL A 504 17.41 -23.76 26.86
C VAL A 504 15.93 -23.99 26.57
N VAL A 505 15.06 -23.84 27.57
CA VAL A 505 13.60 -23.90 27.40
C VAL A 505 13.10 -22.77 26.47
N GLU A 506 13.57 -21.53 26.66
CA GLU A 506 13.30 -20.42 25.73
C GLU A 506 13.74 -20.76 24.30
N ALA A 507 14.93 -21.35 24.10
CA ALA A 507 15.41 -21.75 22.77
C ALA A 507 14.55 -22.85 22.13
N ILE A 508 14.06 -23.82 22.91
CA ILE A 508 13.12 -24.84 22.42
C ILE A 508 11.79 -24.18 22.01
N CYS A 509 11.22 -23.32 22.85
CA CYS A 509 9.99 -22.61 22.52
C CYS A 509 10.15 -21.72 21.27
N MET A 510 11.29 -21.03 21.14
CA MET A 510 11.61 -20.23 19.96
C MET A 510 11.74 -21.08 18.69
N TYR A 511 12.28 -22.29 18.80
CA TYR A 511 12.43 -23.21 17.67
C TYR A 511 11.08 -23.73 17.16
N ASP A 512 10.17 -24.14 18.06
CA ASP A 512 8.81 -24.61 17.73
C ASP A 512 7.92 -23.50 17.16
N GLN A 513 7.99 -22.30 17.76
CA GLN A 513 7.09 -21.19 17.45
C GLN A 513 7.56 -20.32 16.26
N SER A 514 8.77 -20.52 15.75
CA SER A 514 9.29 -19.79 14.58
C SER A 514 9.27 -20.67 13.32
N PRO A 515 8.79 -20.17 12.17
CA PRO A 515 8.96 -20.88 10.91
C PRO A 515 10.43 -21.23 10.64
N PRO A 516 10.76 -22.43 10.14
CA PRO A 516 12.14 -22.83 9.85
C PRO A 516 12.89 -21.78 9.02
N GLY A 517 14.12 -21.47 9.41
CA GLY A 517 14.95 -20.46 8.72
C GLY A 517 14.60 -18.98 8.99
N SER A 518 13.45 -18.68 9.60
CA SER A 518 13.01 -17.28 9.84
C SER A 518 13.70 -16.58 11.02
N MET A 519 14.49 -17.29 11.83
CA MET A 519 15.18 -16.71 13.00
C MET A 519 16.07 -15.51 12.66
N SER A 520 16.64 -15.45 11.45
CA SER A 520 17.41 -14.30 10.98
C SER A 520 16.52 -13.06 10.79
N SER A 521 15.36 -13.23 10.17
CA SER A 521 14.30 -12.21 10.05
C SER A 521 13.83 -11.70 11.42
N ILE A 522 13.59 -12.62 12.37
CA ILE A 522 13.16 -12.28 13.75
C ILE A 522 14.24 -11.49 14.50
N VAL A 523 15.52 -11.91 14.43
CA VAL A 523 16.62 -11.17 15.07
C VAL A 523 16.82 -9.78 14.45
N LYS A 524 16.58 -9.63 13.15
CA LYS A 524 16.58 -8.33 12.46
C LYS A 524 15.38 -7.46 12.87
N LEU A 525 14.20 -8.05 13.05
CA LEU A 525 13.03 -7.35 13.61
C LEU A 525 13.30 -6.87 15.05
N GLU A 526 13.91 -7.71 15.89
CA GLU A 526 14.37 -7.32 17.23
C GLU A 526 15.42 -6.19 17.20
N GLU A 527 16.23 -6.08 16.15
CA GLU A 527 17.15 -4.95 15.99
C GLU A 527 16.39 -3.64 15.79
N GLY A 528 15.39 -3.61 14.91
CA GLY A 528 14.57 -2.42 14.66
C GLY A 528 13.67 -2.02 15.83
N LEU A 529 13.05 -3.00 16.49
CA LEU A 529 12.17 -2.79 17.65
C LEU A 529 12.90 -2.22 18.88
N LYS A 530 14.24 -2.17 18.92
CA LYS A 530 14.98 -1.45 19.98
C LYS A 530 14.77 0.07 19.92
N THR A 531 14.26 0.61 18.82
CA THR A 531 13.97 2.03 18.63
C THR A 531 13.08 2.56 19.77
N TYR A 532 13.48 3.71 20.33
CA TYR A 532 12.92 4.34 21.54
C TYR A 532 12.92 3.49 22.82
N GLY A 533 13.47 2.27 22.81
CA GLY A 533 13.41 1.30 23.91
C GLY A 533 12.23 0.31 23.83
N LEU A 534 11.44 0.32 22.75
CA LEU A 534 10.20 -0.45 22.65
C LEU A 534 10.36 -1.95 22.93
N LEU A 535 11.35 -2.63 22.35
CA LEU A 535 11.60 -4.07 22.61
C LEU A 535 11.89 -4.38 24.09
N LYS A 536 12.48 -3.42 24.83
CA LYS A 536 12.69 -3.57 26.28
C LYS A 536 11.34 -3.57 27.00
N SER A 537 10.49 -2.57 26.70
CA SER A 537 9.15 -2.44 27.27
C SER A 537 8.25 -3.65 26.93
N ILE A 538 8.30 -4.16 25.70
CA ILE A 538 7.58 -5.40 25.28
C ILE A 538 7.98 -6.61 26.15
N ARG A 539 9.26 -6.72 26.53
CA ARG A 539 9.76 -7.83 27.36
C ARG A 539 9.49 -7.65 28.85
N GLU A 540 9.41 -6.41 29.32
CA GLU A 540 9.05 -6.08 30.69
C GLU A 540 7.53 -6.19 30.93
N HIS A 541 6.70 -5.89 29.91
CA HIS A 541 5.25 -5.84 29.99
C HIS A 541 4.53 -6.62 28.85
N PRO A 542 4.81 -7.93 28.68
CA PRO A 542 4.39 -8.70 27.49
C PRO A 542 2.87 -8.79 27.29
N LEU A 543 2.06 -8.79 28.35
CA LEU A 543 0.61 -8.85 28.24
C LEU A 543 0.00 -7.51 27.78
N MET A 544 0.52 -6.39 28.29
CA MET A 544 0.08 -5.03 27.93
C MET A 544 0.32 -4.72 26.45
N TRP A 545 1.44 -5.20 25.91
CA TRP A 545 1.83 -4.96 24.51
C TRP A 545 1.19 -5.95 23.51
N LYS A 546 0.70 -7.11 23.94
CA LYS A 546 0.15 -8.14 23.04
C LYS A 546 -0.99 -7.62 22.14
N PRO A 547 -1.97 -6.83 22.62
CA PRO A 547 -3.02 -6.21 21.79
C PRO A 547 -2.50 -5.27 20.68
N VAL A 548 -1.31 -4.67 20.87
CA VAL A 548 -0.72 -3.73 19.90
C VAL A 548 -0.15 -4.46 18.68
N PHE A 549 0.32 -5.69 18.86
CA PHE A 549 1.01 -6.46 17.83
C PHE A 549 0.21 -7.62 17.25
N VAL A 550 -0.67 -8.25 18.03
CA VAL A 550 -1.38 -9.49 17.66
C VAL A 550 -2.86 -9.21 17.36
N PRO A 551 -3.39 -9.64 16.19
CA PRO A 551 -4.82 -9.55 15.87
C PRO A 551 -5.73 -10.09 16.98
N GLY A 552 -6.88 -9.46 17.19
CA GLY A 552 -7.88 -9.91 18.17
C GLY A 552 -7.52 -9.71 19.65
N GLY A 553 -6.31 -9.25 19.98
CA GLY A 553 -5.94 -8.89 21.36
C GLY A 553 -6.55 -7.56 21.83
N ALA A 554 -6.91 -6.67 20.90
CA ALA A 554 -7.63 -5.42 21.17
C ALA A 554 -9.11 -5.53 20.74
N PRO A 555 -10.05 -4.82 21.38
CA PRO A 555 -11.40 -4.70 20.86
C PRO A 555 -11.36 -4.06 19.46
N SER A 556 -12.09 -4.67 18.51
CA SER A 556 -12.22 -4.11 17.16
C SER A 556 -12.87 -2.72 17.17
N LEU A 557 -12.61 -1.93 16.13
CA LEU A 557 -13.26 -0.63 15.96
C LEU A 557 -14.78 -0.84 15.87
N THR A 558 -15.52 -0.31 16.84
CA THR A 558 -16.99 -0.33 16.86
C THR A 558 -17.56 1.01 16.42
N ALA A 559 -18.79 1.02 15.91
CA ALA A 559 -19.51 2.25 15.61
C ALA A 559 -19.58 3.18 16.84
N THR A 560 -19.78 2.64 18.05
CA THR A 560 -19.76 3.42 19.29
C THR A 560 -18.40 4.07 19.55
N ALA A 561 -17.29 3.35 19.35
CA ALA A 561 -15.95 3.91 19.51
C ALA A 561 -15.69 5.03 18.48
N PHE A 562 -16.08 4.83 17.22
CA PHE A 562 -16.00 5.86 16.17
C PHE A 562 -16.81 7.10 16.57
N LEU A 563 -18.08 6.93 16.93
CA LEU A 563 -18.99 8.03 17.27
C LEU A 563 -18.51 8.79 18.52
N ASN A 564 -17.86 8.13 19.47
CA ASN A 564 -17.25 8.76 20.63
C ASN A 564 -16.08 9.69 20.28
N GLU A 565 -15.37 9.46 19.16
CA GLU A 565 -14.32 10.36 18.67
C GLU A 565 -14.88 11.60 17.95
N LEU A 566 -16.19 11.69 17.71
CA LEU A 566 -16.80 12.85 17.06
C LEU A 566 -17.02 14.02 18.03
N LEU A 567 -16.89 15.23 17.49
CA LEU A 567 -17.28 16.49 18.10
C LEU A 567 -18.14 17.28 17.11
N VAL A 568 -19.43 17.43 17.40
CA VAL A 568 -20.37 18.22 16.58
C VAL A 568 -20.72 19.53 17.29
N THR A 569 -20.87 20.61 16.54
CA THR A 569 -21.39 21.89 17.05
C THR A 569 -22.44 22.42 16.07
N PHE A 570 -23.68 22.49 16.53
CA PHE A 570 -24.82 22.92 15.71
C PHE A 570 -24.96 24.45 15.66
N ASN A 571 -25.61 24.93 14.62
CA ASN A 571 -25.94 26.33 14.41
C ASN A 571 -26.83 26.90 15.51
N LEU A 572 -26.77 28.22 15.69
CA LEU A 572 -27.68 28.96 16.57
C LEU A 572 -29.01 29.31 15.88
N SER A 573 -29.08 29.25 14.54
CA SER A 573 -30.32 29.49 13.79
C SER A 573 -31.14 28.20 13.71
N ASP A 574 -32.36 28.19 14.28
CA ASP A 574 -33.22 27.00 14.36
C ASP A 574 -33.42 26.27 13.02
N VAL A 575 -33.63 27.02 11.93
CA VAL A 575 -33.80 26.44 10.59
C VAL A 575 -32.55 25.70 10.12
N LYS A 576 -31.37 26.29 10.32
CA LYS A 576 -30.09 25.64 9.96
C LYS A 576 -29.78 24.49 10.90
N LYS A 577 -30.02 24.68 12.20
CA LYS A 577 -29.82 23.68 13.24
C LYS A 577 -30.62 22.41 12.95
N GLN A 578 -31.87 22.52 12.51
CA GLN A 578 -32.66 21.34 12.15
C GLN A 578 -32.04 20.58 10.98
N GLN A 579 -31.69 21.27 9.89
CA GLN A 579 -31.03 20.66 8.72
C GLN A 579 -29.69 19.98 9.07
N GLU A 580 -28.94 20.53 10.02
CA GLU A 580 -27.71 19.93 10.53
C GLU A 580 -27.98 18.71 11.43
N ILE A 581 -29.02 18.75 12.27
CA ILE A 581 -29.45 17.61 13.10
C ILE A 581 -29.89 16.45 12.21
N ASP A 582 -30.70 16.71 11.18
CA ASP A 582 -31.21 15.68 10.26
C ASP A 582 -30.03 15.01 9.51
N ALA A 583 -29.13 15.80 8.92
CA ALA A 583 -27.94 15.27 8.26
C ALA A 583 -26.99 14.53 9.22
N TYR A 584 -26.83 15.01 10.47
CA TYR A 584 -26.03 14.30 11.47
C TYR A 584 -26.65 12.98 11.90
N TYR A 585 -27.97 12.95 12.09
CA TYR A 585 -28.72 11.73 12.43
C TYR A 585 -28.52 10.64 11.37
N HIS A 586 -28.70 10.98 10.09
CA HIS A 586 -28.43 10.04 9.00
C HIS A 586 -26.97 9.61 8.93
N PHE A 587 -26.01 10.50 9.21
CA PHE A 587 -24.59 10.14 9.29
C PHE A 587 -24.31 9.16 10.43
N THR A 588 -24.89 9.37 11.62
CA THR A 588 -24.73 8.42 12.74
C THR A 588 -25.35 7.06 12.45
N ASN A 589 -26.50 7.02 11.74
CA ASN A 589 -27.13 5.77 11.32
C ASN A 589 -26.30 5.07 10.24
N TYR A 590 -25.68 5.82 9.32
CA TYR A 590 -24.71 5.28 8.37
C TYR A 590 -23.55 4.58 9.11
N ILE A 591 -22.88 5.28 10.04
CA ILE A 591 -21.78 4.71 10.84
C ILE A 591 -22.23 3.47 11.65
N GLN A 592 -23.45 3.48 12.22
CA GLN A 592 -24.01 2.31 12.91
C GLN A 592 -24.37 1.13 11.99
N SER A 593 -24.55 1.37 10.69
CA SER A 593 -24.87 0.34 9.69
C SER A 593 -23.65 -0.34 9.07
N LEU A 594 -22.44 0.17 9.35
CA LEU A 594 -21.19 -0.40 8.87
C LEU A 594 -20.72 -1.58 9.73
N ASP A 595 -20.07 -2.54 9.08
CA ASP A 595 -19.28 -3.58 9.73
C ASP A 595 -17.87 -3.06 10.10
N THR A 596 -17.03 -3.92 10.65
CA THR A 596 -15.67 -3.55 11.07
C THR A 596 -14.84 -2.99 9.92
N ASP A 597 -14.91 -3.57 8.72
CA ASP A 597 -14.14 -3.12 7.55
C ASP A 597 -14.64 -1.77 7.03
N GLY A 598 -15.95 -1.60 6.91
CA GLY A 598 -16.56 -0.31 6.57
C GLY A 598 -16.20 0.78 7.57
N LEU A 599 -16.17 0.47 8.87
CA LEU A 599 -15.74 1.40 9.93
C LEU A 599 -14.27 1.77 9.80
N GLN A 600 -13.37 0.79 9.61
CA GLN A 600 -11.93 1.03 9.45
C GLN A 600 -11.63 1.84 8.19
N THR A 601 -12.30 1.52 7.08
CA THR A 601 -12.18 2.26 5.81
C THR A 601 -12.69 3.69 5.94
N THR A 602 -13.83 3.90 6.60
CA THR A 602 -14.38 5.25 6.87
C THR A 602 -13.49 6.04 7.83
N LEU A 603 -12.84 5.38 8.80
CA LEU A 603 -11.88 6.03 9.69
C LEU A 603 -10.61 6.42 8.93
N LYS A 604 -10.10 5.53 8.07
CA LYS A 604 -8.95 5.80 7.20
C LYS A 604 -9.21 7.01 6.30
N TRP A 605 -10.39 7.10 5.71
CA TRP A 605 -10.84 8.32 5.01
C TRP A 605 -10.82 9.55 5.94
N ALA A 606 -11.49 9.47 7.10
CA ALA A 606 -11.65 10.61 7.99
C ALA A 606 -10.33 11.16 8.57
N VAL A 607 -9.39 10.29 8.98
CA VAL A 607 -8.21 10.67 9.77
C VAL A 607 -6.87 10.20 9.19
N GLY A 608 -6.86 9.39 8.14
CA GLY A 608 -5.64 8.78 7.58
C GLY A 608 -5.16 7.54 8.35
N ALA A 609 -5.97 6.93 9.20
CA ALA A 609 -5.63 5.68 9.89
C ALA A 609 -6.84 4.73 9.96
N SER A 610 -6.62 3.43 9.72
CA SER A 610 -7.67 2.40 9.80
C SER A 610 -8.12 2.10 11.24
N THR A 611 -7.27 2.36 12.22
CA THR A 611 -7.57 2.23 13.65
C THR A 611 -7.29 3.55 14.39
N ILE A 612 -7.91 3.73 15.55
CA ILE A 612 -7.57 4.84 16.46
C ILE A 612 -6.15 4.55 16.99
N PRO A 613 -5.17 5.46 16.84
CA PRO A 613 -3.83 5.29 17.41
C PRO A 613 -3.87 4.96 18.90
N PRO A 614 -2.95 4.13 19.44
CA PRO A 614 -2.90 3.83 20.88
C PRO A 614 -2.74 5.07 21.79
N LEU A 615 -2.09 6.14 21.31
CA LEU A 615 -2.03 7.44 22.00
C LEU A 615 -3.35 8.23 21.95
N GLY A 616 -4.33 7.77 21.17
CA GLY A 616 -5.52 8.52 20.77
C GLY A 616 -5.26 9.49 19.62
N LEU A 617 -6.33 10.10 19.11
CA LEU A 617 -6.21 11.24 18.19
C LEU A 617 -5.77 12.50 18.96
N PRO A 618 -5.02 13.43 18.35
CA PRO A 618 -4.58 14.67 19.01
C PRO A 618 -5.75 15.60 19.40
N LYS A 619 -6.93 15.39 18.81
CA LYS A 619 -8.22 15.99 19.15
C LYS A 619 -9.34 15.16 18.52
N LYS A 620 -10.57 15.34 18.99
CA LYS A 620 -11.77 14.76 18.38
C LYS A 620 -11.97 15.20 16.92
N ILE A 621 -12.60 14.35 16.13
CA ILE A 621 -12.98 14.59 14.73
C ILE A 621 -14.14 15.59 14.72
N TYR A 622 -13.90 16.79 14.21
CA TYR A 622 -14.90 17.85 14.16
C TYR A 622 -15.89 17.62 13.00
N ILE A 623 -17.19 17.66 13.29
CA ILE A 623 -18.25 17.65 12.28
C ILE A 623 -18.64 19.08 11.95
N GLN A 624 -18.47 19.45 10.68
CA GLN A 624 -18.90 20.71 10.09
C GLN A 624 -20.01 20.45 9.07
N PHE A 625 -20.90 21.42 8.86
CA PHE A 625 -21.99 21.31 7.90
C PHE A 625 -21.87 22.29 6.74
N LEU A 626 -22.12 21.80 5.52
CA LEU A 626 -22.15 22.61 4.29
C LEU A 626 -23.59 22.98 3.91
N HIS A 627 -23.91 24.26 4.09
CA HIS A 627 -25.21 24.87 3.79
C HIS A 627 -25.28 25.47 2.38
N GLY A 628 -26.50 25.71 1.90
CA GLY A 628 -26.74 26.55 0.71
C GLY A 628 -26.39 25.90 -0.62
N CYS A 629 -26.39 24.57 -0.67
CA CYS A 629 -26.23 23.82 -1.91
C CYS A 629 -27.41 24.08 -2.86
N ALA A 630 -27.18 24.05 -4.18
CA ALA A 630 -28.24 24.17 -5.16
C ALA A 630 -29.22 22.98 -5.06
N PRO A 631 -30.53 23.16 -5.36
CA PRO A 631 -31.49 22.07 -5.41
C PRO A 631 -31.02 20.96 -6.35
N GLY A 632 -30.99 19.71 -5.85
CA GLY A 632 -30.46 18.57 -6.60
C GLY A 632 -28.93 18.50 -6.68
N CYS A 633 -28.17 19.21 -5.82
CA CYS A 633 -26.74 18.91 -5.70
C CYS A 633 -26.53 17.44 -5.29
N ARG A 634 -25.44 16.86 -5.78
CA ARG A 634 -24.86 15.61 -5.28
C ARG A 634 -23.49 15.90 -4.68
N CYS A 635 -23.44 16.95 -3.87
CA CYS A 635 -22.21 17.38 -3.23
C CYS A 635 -21.80 16.27 -2.25
N ARG A 636 -20.57 15.79 -2.31
CA ARG A 636 -20.12 14.73 -1.41
C ARG A 636 -19.64 15.28 -0.07
N PRO A 637 -19.74 14.50 1.03
CA PRO A 637 -18.96 14.73 2.23
C PRO A 637 -17.46 14.80 1.89
N THR A 638 -16.75 15.69 2.56
CA THR A 638 -15.30 15.88 2.37
C THR A 638 -14.61 15.89 3.72
N THR A 639 -13.37 15.41 3.76
CA THR A 639 -12.57 15.36 4.99
C THR A 639 -11.26 16.16 4.85
N SER A 640 -10.74 16.61 5.99
CA SER A 640 -9.39 17.11 6.16
C SER A 640 -8.73 16.30 7.27
N THR A 641 -7.84 15.37 6.90
CA THR A 641 -7.15 14.47 7.83
C THR A 641 -6.21 15.24 8.76
N CYS A 642 -5.53 16.29 8.27
CA CYS A 642 -4.70 17.17 9.10
C CYS A 642 -5.54 17.91 10.16
N SER A 643 -6.64 18.55 9.78
CA SER A 643 -7.46 19.31 10.73
C SER A 643 -8.44 18.44 11.53
N LEU A 644 -8.51 17.13 11.25
CA LEU A 644 -9.50 16.19 11.78
C LEU A 644 -10.91 16.77 11.67
N THR A 645 -11.37 16.97 10.43
CA THR A 645 -12.65 17.63 10.15
C THR A 645 -13.40 16.93 9.02
N ILE A 646 -14.61 16.46 9.29
CA ILE A 646 -15.55 15.95 8.28
C ILE A 646 -16.57 17.05 8.00
N THR A 647 -16.75 17.40 6.73
CA THR A 647 -17.79 18.34 6.26
C THR A 647 -18.93 17.59 5.60
N ILE A 648 -20.13 17.69 6.15
CA ILE A 648 -21.35 17.00 5.71
C ILE A 648 -22.32 18.00 5.06
N PRO A 649 -22.72 17.84 3.79
CA PRO A 649 -23.75 18.67 3.17
C PRO A 649 -25.12 18.49 3.79
N THR A 650 -25.83 19.57 4.11
CA THR A 650 -27.12 19.50 4.82
C THR A 650 -28.31 19.07 3.97
N HIS A 651 -28.10 18.77 2.68
CA HIS A 651 -29.09 18.11 1.83
C HIS A 651 -28.97 16.58 1.82
N LEU A 652 -28.09 16.01 2.64
CA LEU A 652 -28.09 14.57 2.94
C LEU A 652 -29.07 14.30 4.08
N ASP A 653 -30.34 14.63 3.83
CA ASP A 653 -31.46 14.65 4.78
C ASP A 653 -32.28 13.34 4.79
N ASN A 654 -31.74 12.29 4.17
CA ASN A 654 -32.33 10.97 4.10
C ASN A 654 -31.27 9.87 4.08
N GLU A 655 -31.67 8.64 4.45
CA GLU A 655 -30.76 7.54 4.69
C GLU A 655 -30.12 6.96 3.41
N ASP A 656 -30.88 6.88 2.32
CA ASP A 656 -30.42 6.32 1.05
C ASP A 656 -29.38 7.20 0.37
N ASP A 657 -29.61 8.52 0.30
CA ASP A 657 -28.64 9.48 -0.21
C ASP A 657 -27.39 9.53 0.68
N MET A 658 -27.55 9.53 2.02
CA MET A 658 -26.41 9.47 2.93
C MET A 658 -25.54 8.24 2.69
N LYS A 659 -26.13 7.04 2.66
CA LYS A 659 -25.42 5.77 2.40
C LYS A 659 -24.70 5.78 1.05
N SER A 660 -25.43 6.12 -0.01
CA SER A 660 -24.92 6.13 -1.38
C SER A 660 -23.77 7.13 -1.58
N ILE A 661 -23.95 8.35 -1.07
CA ILE A 661 -22.99 9.44 -1.26
C ILE A 661 -21.77 9.28 -0.32
N MET A 662 -21.94 8.76 0.91
CA MET A 662 -20.82 8.38 1.78
C MET A 662 -19.99 7.25 1.18
N ALA A 663 -20.63 6.15 0.75
CA ALA A 663 -19.92 5.04 0.10
C ALA A 663 -19.11 5.51 -1.11
N SER A 664 -19.69 6.40 -1.94
CA SER A 664 -18.99 6.99 -3.09
C SER A 664 -17.89 7.98 -2.69
N ALA A 665 -18.02 8.72 -1.58
CA ALA A 665 -16.98 9.62 -1.07
C ALA A 665 -15.78 8.85 -0.51
N VAL A 666 -16.05 7.75 0.19
CA VAL A 666 -15.03 6.85 0.75
C VAL A 666 -14.34 6.07 -0.36
N ALA A 667 -15.08 5.45 -1.29
CA ALA A 667 -14.50 4.68 -2.40
C ALA A 667 -13.58 5.52 -3.30
N ASP A 668 -14.02 6.70 -3.76
CA ASP A 668 -13.19 7.56 -4.61
C ASP A 668 -11.96 8.13 -3.86
N SER A 669 -11.94 8.09 -2.52
CA SER A 669 -10.77 8.45 -1.70
C SER A 669 -9.77 7.32 -1.51
N GLN A 670 -10.15 6.05 -1.79
CA GLN A 670 -9.21 4.93 -1.84
C GLN A 670 -8.26 5.00 -3.05
N GLY A 671 -8.43 5.99 -3.92
CA GLY A 671 -7.75 6.15 -5.21
C GLY A 671 -6.25 6.44 -5.19
N PHE A 672 -5.48 5.86 -4.26
CA PHE A 672 -4.03 5.69 -4.34
C PHE A 672 -3.53 4.43 -3.61
N GLN A 673 -4.30 3.33 -3.64
CA GLN A 673 -3.77 2.01 -3.26
C GLN A 673 -2.52 1.68 -4.11
N LEU A 674 -1.56 1.00 -3.50
CA LEU A 674 -0.43 0.40 -4.22
C LEU A 674 -0.98 -0.60 -5.23
N VAL A 675 -0.82 -0.27 -6.52
CA VAL A 675 -0.75 -1.26 -7.61
C VAL A 675 0.64 -1.86 -7.55
#